data_AF-A0A2W2B4K6-F1
#
_entry.id   AF-A0A2W2B4K6-F1
#
_cell.length_a   1.000
_cell.length_b   1.000
_cell.length_c   1.000
_cell.angle_alpha   90.00
_cell.angle_beta   90.00
_cell.angle_gamma   90.00
#
_symmetry.space_group_name_H-M   'P 1'
#
loop_
_entity.id
_entity.type
_entity.pdbx_description
1 polymer ?
#
loop_
_entity_poly.entity_id
_entity_poly.type
_entity_poly.pdbx_seq_one_letter_code
_entity_poly.pdbx_strand_id
1 'polypeptide(L)'
;MNGGEFPKKVGEDGEKMMREFLKLVGWGALAPASSFSCSLGEKHKLSDSDRQGHNVDGIFHYANPLNHDETDVVLCSAKHNQDAYSAKSKAYSHMKDLAQSLECAPKDFSFNSEFENWDRKKVYKGLLFWISSNPSERNESMVDKISDGFLKEDDPDGKPRLRGINFDSIYVLDNKKVTFIYSSVKTAQQLYPGNQINFLYPHTGLNNSPHDLQPYGKILPIQFMNTSILPIVVDDANSVKVLIFCDIDFDKEYLKRIIWLAHKTCGLANKVDIFFNDYDVTSDSKTEAVVKQMFPDSQLISKTTIRRINEYDFVTLKEDQVEQIIVNQIAEVRPQIHAKVSDDLDRMLPFGEIIKPILASSILSETDLKSFLVRKGIFIGNKDKQHTVPLMSTMLFSPEELNTLKFLLKEKEDKIKTVLRKTNLAQKEISRDVLASNLQEVMENSLDSVFPPTNCKFHKKPNISIGSSDEIVISFVLEKRNSTKDLITGTQHNNGALIFKIENDELIGRIDYTSKEVYTYGTKLFKEIEQELLSKAVIKDEFLSIYFNDFDNKGRIEFFLNFMTTSGMVHFSDARLEYILVKPDGDLPEVLPFDLESLKGKVNELALKGTSLDSVHYFTDEYKKSLLMQKVRIKYSYEFGLHQGTCTIELDFKGALEMGANTELHFNLEVSKSKSNKGLDQEKLNNDLASKFNAIIQERYKKKKELLLPSGD
;
A
#
# COMPACT_ATOMS: atom_id res chain seq x y z
N MET A 1 -30.95 18.60 38.36
CA MET A 1 -31.25 17.28 37.78
C MET A 1 -31.60 17.49 36.31
N ASN A 2 -31.11 16.62 35.41
CA ASN A 2 -31.31 16.56 33.92
C ASN A 2 -30.02 16.45 33.07
N GLY A 3 -28.83 16.33 33.67
CA GLY A 3 -27.58 16.15 32.91
C GLY A 3 -27.44 14.81 32.17
N GLY A 4 -28.28 13.81 32.47
CA GLY A 4 -28.20 12.46 31.87
C GLY A 4 -29.21 12.18 30.75
N GLU A 5 -30.33 12.91 30.69
CA GLU A 5 -31.39 12.65 29.70
C GLU A 5 -30.98 13.13 28.29
N PHE A 6 -30.32 14.28 28.20
CA PHE A 6 -29.90 14.83 26.91
C PHE A 6 -28.81 13.98 26.23
N PRO A 7 -27.70 13.56 26.88
CA PRO A 7 -26.72 12.67 26.26
C PRO A 7 -27.29 11.32 25.83
N LYS A 8 -28.24 10.77 26.60
CA LYS A 8 -28.92 9.52 26.27
C LYS A 8 -29.74 9.69 24.98
N LYS A 9 -30.55 10.75 24.89
CA LYS A 9 -31.34 11.07 23.70
C LYS A 9 -30.46 11.29 22.46
N VAL A 10 -29.32 11.98 22.60
CA VAL A 10 -28.35 12.15 21.51
C VAL A 10 -27.82 10.80 21.01
N GLY A 11 -27.58 9.85 21.92
CA GLY A 11 -27.21 8.47 21.55
C GLY A 11 -28.32 7.75 20.79
N GLU A 12 -29.55 7.79 21.30
CA GLU A 12 -30.74 7.19 20.67
C GLU A 12 -31.00 7.76 19.26
N ASP A 13 -30.85 9.07 19.08
CA ASP A 13 -30.93 9.74 17.77
C ASP A 13 -29.85 9.21 16.81
N GLY A 14 -28.63 9.01 17.31
CA GLY A 14 -27.52 8.43 16.56
C GLY A 14 -27.82 7.04 16.03
N GLU A 15 -28.36 6.17 16.89
CA GLU A 15 -28.77 4.84 16.50
C GLU A 15 -29.97 4.85 15.53
N LYS A 16 -30.95 5.76 15.71
CA LYS A 16 -32.07 5.93 14.78
C LYS A 16 -31.57 6.33 13.39
N MET A 17 -30.68 7.32 13.30
CA MET A 17 -30.07 7.73 12.03
C MET A 17 -29.30 6.59 11.37
N MET A 18 -28.50 5.83 12.14
CA MET A 18 -27.80 4.65 11.63
C MET A 18 -28.80 3.62 11.07
N ARG A 19 -29.86 3.29 11.81
CA ARG A 19 -30.88 2.32 11.39
C ARG A 19 -31.58 2.74 10.09
N GLU A 20 -32.03 3.98 10.00
CA GLU A 20 -32.71 4.49 8.80
C GLU A 20 -31.75 4.61 7.61
N PHE A 21 -30.49 5.02 7.83
CA PHE A 21 -29.45 4.99 6.80
C PHE A 21 -29.21 3.58 6.27
N LEU A 22 -29.02 2.61 7.18
CA LEU A 22 -28.76 1.21 6.83
C LEU A 22 -29.95 0.58 6.09
N LYS A 23 -31.17 0.90 6.50
CA LYS A 23 -32.39 0.49 5.79
C LYS A 23 -32.42 0.98 4.34
N LEU A 24 -32.00 2.23 4.07
CA LEU A 24 -31.94 2.79 2.71
C LEU A 24 -30.96 2.04 1.79
N VAL A 25 -29.91 1.47 2.35
CA VAL A 25 -28.88 0.71 1.61
C VAL A 25 -29.11 -0.81 1.65
N GLY A 26 -30.35 -1.22 1.96
CA GLY A 26 -30.79 -2.62 1.88
C GLY A 26 -30.64 -3.44 3.16
N TRP A 27 -30.22 -2.83 4.28
CA TRP A 27 -30.03 -3.51 5.56
C TRP A 27 -31.27 -3.35 6.46
N GLY A 28 -32.46 -3.52 5.89
CA GLY A 28 -33.74 -3.23 6.56
C GLY A 28 -34.11 -4.16 7.72
N ALA A 29 -33.47 -5.34 7.80
CA ALA A 29 -33.65 -6.31 8.88
C ALA A 29 -32.47 -6.28 9.88
N LEU A 30 -31.96 -5.09 10.19
CA LEU A 30 -30.89 -4.92 11.17
C LEU A 30 -31.35 -5.43 12.54
N ALA A 31 -30.66 -6.43 13.08
CA ALA A 31 -30.91 -6.87 14.44
C ALA A 31 -30.58 -5.73 15.42
N PRO A 32 -31.41 -5.51 16.46
CA PRO A 32 -31.19 -4.42 17.42
C PRO A 32 -29.93 -4.65 18.26
N ALA A 33 -29.67 -3.74 19.20
CA ALA A 33 -28.52 -3.81 20.09
C ALA A 33 -28.38 -5.21 20.72
N SER A 34 -27.15 -5.73 20.70
CA SER A 34 -26.82 -7.09 21.14
C SER A 34 -25.59 -7.08 22.04
N SER A 35 -25.59 -8.01 22.98
CA SER A 35 -24.54 -8.20 23.98
C SER A 35 -24.05 -9.64 23.96
N PHE A 36 -22.74 -9.84 23.97
CA PHE A 36 -22.12 -11.16 24.02
C PHE A 36 -20.88 -11.17 24.93
N SER A 37 -20.43 -12.36 25.29
CA SER A 37 -19.41 -12.55 26.31
C SER A 37 -18.01 -12.21 25.77
N CYS A 38 -17.17 -11.64 26.62
CA CYS A 38 -15.78 -11.36 26.27
C CYS A 38 -14.92 -12.59 26.53
N SER A 39 -14.58 -13.33 25.47
CA SER A 39 -13.72 -14.51 25.55
C SER A 39 -12.24 -14.19 25.89
N LEU A 40 -11.87 -12.92 25.96
CA LEU A 40 -10.50 -12.44 26.17
C LEU A 40 -10.42 -11.36 27.27
N GLY A 41 -11.15 -11.56 28.37
CA GLY A 41 -11.33 -10.56 29.44
C GLY A 41 -10.03 -9.91 29.94
N GLU A 42 -8.98 -10.69 30.18
CA GLU A 42 -7.67 -10.21 30.63
C GLU A 42 -6.97 -9.33 29.58
N LYS A 43 -7.07 -9.70 28.29
CA LYS A 43 -6.52 -8.91 27.18
C LYS A 43 -7.35 -7.65 26.92
N HIS A 44 -8.66 -7.72 27.16
CA HIS A 44 -9.63 -6.66 26.87
C HIS A 44 -9.97 -5.79 28.08
N LYS A 45 -9.14 -5.78 29.13
CA LYS A 45 -9.34 -5.02 30.38
C LYS A 45 -9.93 -3.62 30.16
N LEU A 46 -10.98 -3.35 30.92
CA LEU A 46 -11.60 -2.03 31.08
C LEU A 46 -11.12 -1.49 32.42
N SER A 47 -10.20 -0.52 32.41
CA SER A 47 -9.50 -0.12 33.64
C SER A 47 -8.71 -1.31 34.21
N ASP A 48 -8.75 -1.52 35.53
CA ASP A 48 -8.04 -2.58 36.24
C ASP A 48 -8.80 -3.93 36.25
N SER A 49 -10.02 -3.99 35.71
CA SER A 49 -10.84 -5.20 35.71
C SER A 49 -10.94 -5.86 34.34
N ASP A 50 -11.01 -7.19 34.36
CA ASP A 50 -11.23 -8.00 33.17
C ASP A 50 -12.60 -7.67 32.56
N ARG A 51 -12.62 -7.49 31.24
CA ARG A 51 -13.85 -7.20 30.52
C ARG A 51 -14.73 -8.45 30.47
N GLN A 52 -16.00 -8.29 30.84
CA GLN A 52 -16.95 -9.39 30.93
C GLN A 52 -17.75 -9.58 29.63
N GLY A 53 -17.98 -8.51 28.88
CA GLY A 53 -18.82 -8.55 27.67
C GLY A 53 -18.56 -7.42 26.69
N HIS A 54 -19.12 -7.59 25.50
CA HIS A 54 -19.14 -6.64 24.40
C HIS A 54 -20.57 -6.24 24.07
N ASN A 55 -20.75 -4.99 23.65
CA ASN A 55 -22.05 -4.46 23.23
C ASN A 55 -21.90 -3.85 21.84
N VAL A 56 -22.87 -4.09 20.98
CA VAL A 56 -22.97 -3.51 19.63
C VAL A 56 -24.37 -2.96 19.43
N ASP A 57 -24.48 -1.90 18.63
CA ASP A 57 -25.72 -1.14 18.45
C ASP A 57 -26.62 -1.76 17.36
N GLY A 58 -26.08 -2.69 16.56
CA GLY A 58 -26.85 -3.52 15.65
C GLY A 58 -25.99 -4.58 14.93
N ILE A 59 -26.65 -5.59 14.38
CA ILE A 59 -25.99 -6.66 13.62
C ILE A 59 -26.73 -6.92 12.31
N PHE A 60 -25.98 -7.03 11.22
CA PHE A 60 -26.52 -7.43 9.93
C PHE A 60 -25.66 -8.54 9.33
N HIS A 61 -26.27 -9.58 8.75
CA HIS A 61 -25.54 -10.62 8.05
C HIS A 61 -26.17 -10.91 6.68
N TYR A 62 -25.33 -11.14 5.67
CA TYR A 62 -25.77 -11.38 4.29
C TYR A 62 -24.71 -12.14 3.49
N ALA A 63 -25.18 -12.93 2.53
CA ALA A 63 -24.35 -13.67 1.60
C ALA A 63 -23.62 -12.66 0.72
N ASN A 64 -22.28 -12.65 0.72
CA ASN A 64 -21.52 -11.57 0.10
C ASN A 64 -21.62 -11.64 -1.44
N PRO A 65 -22.18 -10.63 -2.12
CA PRO A 65 -22.32 -10.66 -3.58
C PRO A 65 -21.02 -10.31 -4.33
N LEU A 66 -20.00 -9.83 -3.61
CA LEU A 66 -18.69 -9.52 -4.15
C LEU A 66 -17.67 -10.65 -3.90
N ASN A 67 -18.02 -11.63 -3.08
CA ASN A 67 -17.24 -12.83 -2.79
C ASN A 67 -18.17 -14.00 -2.43
N HIS A 68 -18.40 -14.93 -3.36
CA HIS A 68 -19.39 -16.00 -3.17
C HIS A 68 -18.99 -17.05 -2.13
N ASP A 69 -17.72 -17.08 -1.71
CA ASP A 69 -17.24 -17.97 -0.65
C ASP A 69 -17.52 -17.45 0.76
N GLU A 70 -18.02 -16.20 0.88
CA GLU A 70 -18.11 -15.49 2.15
C GLU A 70 -19.54 -15.10 2.55
N THR A 71 -19.73 -15.12 3.86
CA THR A 71 -20.87 -14.61 4.63
C THR A 71 -20.37 -13.44 5.45
N ASP A 72 -20.84 -12.23 5.19
CA ASP A 72 -20.46 -11.09 6.02
C ASP A 72 -21.37 -11.01 7.24
N VAL A 73 -20.79 -10.94 8.44
CA VAL A 73 -21.47 -10.63 9.70
C VAL A 73 -20.95 -9.28 10.18
N VAL A 74 -21.78 -8.25 10.12
CA VAL A 74 -21.38 -6.87 10.39
C VAL A 74 -21.85 -6.44 11.77
N LEU A 75 -20.90 -6.12 12.64
CA LEU A 75 -21.13 -5.51 13.95
C LEU A 75 -21.16 -3.99 13.81
N CYS A 76 -22.28 -3.37 14.11
CA CYS A 76 -22.48 -1.93 13.96
C CYS A 76 -22.33 -1.20 15.31
N SER A 77 -21.68 -0.04 15.30
CA SER A 77 -21.72 0.89 16.42
C SER A 77 -21.98 2.32 15.96
N ALA A 78 -22.93 2.98 16.61
CA ALA A 78 -23.30 4.36 16.37
C ALA A 78 -22.60 5.29 17.36
N LYS A 79 -22.05 6.40 16.86
CA LYS A 79 -21.49 7.50 17.65
C LYS A 79 -22.01 8.81 17.05
N HIS A 80 -22.83 9.52 17.82
CA HIS A 80 -23.45 10.77 17.36
C HIS A 80 -23.00 11.95 18.21
N ASN A 81 -22.72 13.05 17.52
CA ASN A 81 -22.32 14.32 18.09
C ASN A 81 -23.33 15.41 17.71
N GLN A 82 -24.01 16.02 18.69
CA GLN A 82 -25.05 17.02 18.39
C GLN A 82 -24.46 18.36 17.88
N ASP A 83 -23.41 18.87 18.52
CA ASP A 83 -22.87 20.22 18.24
C ASP A 83 -21.65 20.22 17.32
N ALA A 84 -20.72 19.29 17.52
CA ALA A 84 -19.53 19.12 16.68
C ALA A 84 -18.90 17.77 17.01
N TYR A 85 -18.17 17.21 16.04
CA TYR A 85 -17.41 15.99 16.26
C TYR A 85 -16.60 16.01 17.56
N SER A 86 -16.67 14.92 18.30
CA SER A 86 -15.89 14.80 19.53
C SER A 86 -14.38 14.82 19.25
N ALA A 87 -13.58 15.11 20.29
CA ALA A 87 -12.14 15.17 20.20
C ALA A 87 -11.55 13.93 19.48
N LYS A 88 -10.59 14.16 18.59
CA LYS A 88 -9.92 13.10 17.79
C LYS A 88 -9.39 11.94 18.64
N SER A 89 -9.07 12.19 19.91
CA SER A 89 -8.64 11.16 20.87
C SER A 89 -9.71 10.08 21.12
N LYS A 90 -11.00 10.39 20.99
CA LYS A 90 -12.10 9.42 21.15
C LYS A 90 -12.22 8.43 20.00
N ALA A 91 -11.77 8.80 18.79
CA ALA A 91 -11.77 7.92 17.62
C ALA A 91 -11.12 6.58 17.93
N TYR A 92 -9.97 6.62 18.61
CA TYR A 92 -9.25 5.43 18.99
C TYR A 92 -10.01 4.56 19.99
N SER A 93 -10.67 5.18 20.99
CA SER A 93 -11.49 4.43 21.95
C SER A 93 -12.63 3.70 21.25
N HIS A 94 -13.32 4.36 20.32
CA HIS A 94 -14.43 3.76 19.56
C HIS A 94 -13.94 2.61 18.66
N MET A 95 -12.83 2.81 17.95
CA MET A 95 -12.22 1.80 17.09
C MET A 95 -11.71 0.59 17.88
N LYS A 96 -11.05 0.83 19.02
CA LYS A 96 -10.54 -0.24 19.89
C LYS A 96 -11.67 -1.08 20.44
N ASP A 97 -12.74 -0.44 20.90
CA ASP A 97 -13.91 -1.14 21.43
C ASP A 97 -14.54 -2.08 20.40
N LEU A 98 -14.77 -1.57 19.19
CA LEU A 98 -15.31 -2.36 18.07
C LEU A 98 -14.34 -3.46 17.61
N ALA A 99 -13.04 -3.18 17.55
CA ALA A 99 -12.02 -4.18 17.19
C ALA A 99 -11.96 -5.34 18.19
N GLN A 100 -12.07 -5.05 19.49
CA GLN A 100 -12.14 -6.08 20.52
C GLN A 100 -13.44 -6.90 20.43
N SER A 101 -14.56 -6.25 20.12
CA SER A 101 -15.83 -6.94 19.86
C SER A 101 -15.70 -7.91 18.67
N LEU A 102 -15.06 -7.48 17.56
CA LEU A 102 -14.79 -8.33 16.41
C LEU A 102 -13.83 -9.49 16.73
N GLU A 103 -12.88 -9.27 17.63
CA GLU A 103 -11.95 -10.33 18.05
C GLU A 103 -12.66 -11.42 18.87
N CYS A 104 -13.68 -11.06 19.66
CA CYS A 104 -14.43 -11.98 20.51
C CYS A 104 -15.65 -12.61 19.84
N ALA A 105 -16.34 -11.92 18.94
CA ALA A 105 -17.54 -12.41 18.25
C ALA A 105 -17.42 -13.82 17.64
N PRO A 106 -16.37 -14.17 16.87
CA PRO A 106 -16.22 -15.53 16.34
C PRO A 106 -15.87 -16.58 17.41
N LYS A 107 -15.43 -16.16 18.61
CA LYS A 107 -15.03 -17.03 19.73
C LYS A 107 -16.18 -17.32 20.70
N ASP A 108 -17.20 -16.45 20.75
CA ASP A 108 -18.40 -16.68 21.53
C ASP A 108 -19.29 -17.69 20.77
N PHE A 109 -19.38 -18.90 21.29
CA PHE A 109 -20.12 -19.99 20.64
C PHE A 109 -21.61 -19.65 20.47
N SER A 110 -22.24 -19.12 21.52
CA SER A 110 -23.67 -18.76 21.50
C SER A 110 -23.92 -17.72 20.42
N PHE A 111 -23.12 -16.66 20.40
CA PHE A 111 -23.23 -15.59 19.42
C PHE A 111 -22.95 -16.06 17.99
N ASN A 112 -21.87 -16.82 17.78
CA ASN A 112 -21.50 -17.31 16.45
C ASN A 112 -22.54 -18.28 15.87
N SER A 113 -23.19 -19.09 16.73
CA SER A 113 -24.21 -20.06 16.33
C SER A 113 -25.48 -19.42 15.76
N GLU A 114 -25.77 -18.15 16.06
CA GLU A 114 -26.94 -17.42 15.55
C GLU A 114 -26.92 -17.25 14.02
N PHE A 115 -25.75 -17.37 13.39
CA PHE A 115 -25.54 -17.10 11.96
C PHE A 115 -25.24 -18.37 11.14
N GLU A 116 -25.67 -19.55 11.58
CA GLU A 116 -25.24 -20.88 11.07
C GLU A 116 -25.75 -21.34 9.70
N ASN A 117 -26.33 -20.48 8.87
CA ASN A 117 -27.13 -20.95 7.72
C ASN A 117 -26.48 -21.00 6.34
N TRP A 118 -25.17 -20.75 6.16
CA TRP A 118 -24.55 -20.77 4.83
C TRP A 118 -23.34 -21.69 4.77
N ASP A 119 -23.22 -22.48 3.70
CA ASP A 119 -22.03 -23.28 3.31
C ASP A 119 -20.76 -22.42 3.06
N ARG A 120 -20.80 -21.15 3.46
CA ARG A 120 -19.83 -20.09 3.19
C ARG A 120 -19.11 -19.69 4.47
N LYS A 121 -17.86 -19.26 4.33
CA LYS A 121 -17.02 -18.81 5.43
C LYS A 121 -17.59 -17.52 6.05
N LYS A 122 -17.84 -17.50 7.36
CA LYS A 122 -18.23 -16.30 8.10
C LYS A 122 -17.04 -15.34 8.25
N VAL A 123 -17.25 -14.08 7.90
CA VAL A 123 -16.27 -13.01 8.06
C VAL A 123 -16.91 -11.88 8.87
N TYR A 124 -16.31 -11.60 10.04
CA TYR A 124 -16.81 -10.59 10.96
C TYR A 124 -16.19 -9.23 10.67
N LYS A 125 -17.03 -8.24 10.32
CA LYS A 125 -16.62 -6.88 9.95
C LYS A 125 -17.28 -5.85 10.86
N GLY A 126 -16.61 -4.73 11.10
CA GLY A 126 -17.14 -3.64 11.91
C GLY A 126 -17.66 -2.49 11.06
N LEU A 127 -18.77 -1.89 11.47
CA LEU A 127 -19.24 -0.60 10.96
C LEU A 127 -19.27 0.41 12.11
N LEU A 128 -18.42 1.43 12.05
CA LEU A 128 -18.47 2.57 12.96
C LEU A 128 -19.19 3.73 12.26
N PHE A 129 -20.45 3.94 12.60
CA PHE A 129 -21.26 5.06 12.12
C PHE A 129 -21.01 6.27 13.02
N TRP A 130 -20.10 7.15 12.63
CA TRP A 130 -19.64 8.27 13.44
C TRP A 130 -19.95 9.62 12.79
N ILE A 131 -21.02 10.25 13.27
CA ILE A 131 -21.61 11.42 12.62
C ILE A 131 -21.79 12.61 13.58
N SER A 132 -21.88 13.79 12.99
CA SER A 132 -22.20 15.05 13.65
C SER A 132 -23.45 15.67 13.04
N SER A 133 -24.38 16.15 13.88
CA SER A 133 -25.54 16.95 13.45
C SER A 133 -25.20 18.42 13.15
N ASN A 134 -23.93 18.83 13.27
CA ASN A 134 -23.53 20.21 12.97
C ASN A 134 -23.63 20.49 11.45
N PRO A 135 -24.41 21.49 11.01
CA PRO A 135 -24.51 21.84 9.60
C PRO A 135 -23.18 22.20 8.94
N SER A 136 -22.22 22.81 9.66
CA SER A 136 -20.90 23.14 9.11
C SER A 136 -20.01 21.92 8.86
N GLU A 137 -20.34 20.78 9.47
CA GLU A 137 -19.57 19.53 9.35
C GLU A 137 -20.23 18.53 8.39
N ARG A 138 -21.32 18.91 7.68
CA ARG A 138 -22.10 18.01 6.81
C ARG A 138 -21.27 17.28 5.75
N ASN A 139 -20.31 17.98 5.17
CA ASN A 139 -19.42 17.45 4.12
C ASN A 139 -17.98 17.24 4.63
N GLU A 140 -17.77 17.30 5.95
CA GLU A 140 -16.45 17.07 6.52
C GLU A 140 -16.11 15.58 6.63
N SER A 141 -14.85 15.27 6.29
CA SER A 141 -14.25 13.95 6.48
C SER A 141 -13.52 13.89 7.82
N MET A 142 -14.09 13.16 8.79
CA MET A 142 -13.40 12.86 10.04
C MET A 142 -12.28 11.85 9.81
N VAL A 143 -12.44 10.95 8.84
CA VAL A 143 -11.42 9.99 8.43
C VAL A 143 -10.12 10.70 8.05
N ASP A 144 -10.19 11.76 7.24
CA ASP A 144 -9.00 12.55 6.86
C ASP A 144 -8.32 13.18 8.09
N LYS A 145 -9.11 13.60 9.07
CA LYS A 145 -8.63 14.24 10.30
C LYS A 145 -7.95 13.27 11.26
N ILE A 146 -8.25 11.97 11.23
CA ILE A 146 -7.74 10.94 12.16
C ILE A 146 -6.72 9.98 11.54
N SER A 147 -6.72 9.82 10.21
CA SER A 147 -5.93 8.81 9.48
C SER A 147 -4.46 8.80 9.87
N ASP A 148 -3.77 9.96 9.83
CA ASP A 148 -2.35 10.05 10.17
C ASP A 148 -2.05 9.60 11.60
N GLY A 149 -3.01 9.75 12.53
CA GLY A 149 -2.89 9.29 13.91
C GLY A 149 -3.00 7.76 14.05
N PHE A 150 -3.69 7.08 13.13
CA PHE A 150 -3.76 5.61 13.09
C PHE A 150 -2.62 4.98 12.28
N LEU A 151 -1.97 5.76 11.40
CA LEU A 151 -0.82 5.33 10.61
C LEU A 151 0.51 5.44 11.36
N LYS A 152 0.58 6.26 12.41
CA LYS A 152 1.75 6.31 13.29
C LYS A 152 1.78 5.03 14.13
N GLU A 153 2.87 4.27 14.00
CA GLU A 153 3.05 3.00 14.71
C GLU A 153 3.18 3.19 16.24
N ASP A 154 3.53 4.40 16.70
CA ASP A 154 3.77 4.71 18.10
C ASP A 154 2.87 5.87 18.59
N ASP A 155 2.10 5.59 19.64
CA ASP A 155 1.50 6.61 20.50
C ASP A 155 2.62 7.26 21.35
N PRO A 156 2.52 8.55 21.76
CA PRO A 156 3.41 9.14 22.78
C PRO A 156 3.59 8.29 24.05
N ASP A 157 2.64 7.40 24.37
CA ASP A 157 2.68 6.49 25.52
C ASP A 157 3.26 5.09 25.18
N GLY A 158 3.84 4.90 23.99
CA GLY A 158 4.55 3.67 23.60
C GLY A 158 3.67 2.43 23.36
N LYS A 159 2.34 2.58 23.32
CA LYS A 159 1.40 1.49 23.03
C LYS A 159 0.82 1.64 21.61
N PRO A 160 1.10 0.70 20.70
CA PRO A 160 0.56 0.77 19.35
C PRO A 160 -0.97 0.60 19.36
N ARG A 161 -1.68 1.59 18.79
CA ARG A 161 -3.12 1.81 18.98
C ARG A 161 -3.98 0.55 18.71
N LEU A 162 -4.01 -0.02 17.50
CA LEU A 162 -4.81 -1.23 17.24
C LEU A 162 -3.99 -2.53 17.16
N ARG A 163 -2.69 -2.48 17.49
CA ARG A 163 -1.79 -3.62 17.30
C ARG A 163 -2.06 -4.70 18.34
N GLY A 164 -2.03 -5.95 17.88
CA GLY A 164 -2.26 -7.11 18.73
C GLY A 164 -3.73 -7.46 18.93
N ILE A 165 -4.68 -6.66 18.41
CA ILE A 165 -6.10 -7.02 18.35
C ILE A 165 -6.35 -7.72 17.02
N ASN A 166 -6.92 -8.92 17.06
CA ASN A 166 -7.18 -9.72 15.86
C ASN A 166 -8.60 -9.48 15.33
N PHE A 167 -8.73 -8.79 14.21
CA PHE A 167 -10.00 -8.53 13.54
C PHE A 167 -9.78 -8.46 12.02
N ASP A 168 -10.85 -8.63 11.24
CA ASP A 168 -10.78 -8.54 9.78
C ASP A 168 -10.67 -7.06 9.33
N SER A 169 -11.80 -6.35 9.37
CA SER A 169 -11.88 -4.96 8.93
C SER A 169 -12.95 -4.16 9.68
N ILE A 170 -12.73 -2.85 9.83
CA ILE A 170 -13.68 -1.87 10.36
C ILE A 170 -13.84 -0.73 9.34
N TYR A 171 -15.08 -0.41 9.01
CA TYR A 171 -15.49 0.65 8.09
C TYR A 171 -16.00 1.83 8.90
N VAL A 172 -15.39 3.00 8.74
CA VAL A 172 -15.81 4.23 9.42
C VAL A 172 -16.62 5.06 8.44
N LEU A 173 -17.88 5.29 8.78
CA LEU A 173 -18.77 6.20 8.07
C LEU A 173 -18.80 7.54 8.80
N ASP A 174 -18.24 8.57 8.18
CA ASP A 174 -18.32 9.95 8.62
C ASP A 174 -19.35 10.75 7.81
N ASN A 175 -19.56 12.00 8.19
CA ASN A 175 -20.53 12.89 7.58
C ASN A 175 -20.38 12.96 6.05
N LYS A 176 -19.14 13.12 5.53
CA LYS A 176 -18.91 13.14 4.08
C LYS A 176 -19.43 11.87 3.40
N LYS A 177 -19.10 10.68 3.92
CA LYS A 177 -19.54 9.41 3.31
C LYS A 177 -21.04 9.15 3.46
N VAL A 178 -21.61 9.47 4.61
CA VAL A 178 -23.07 9.36 4.83
C VAL A 178 -23.82 10.31 3.89
N THR A 179 -23.39 11.57 3.78
CA THR A 179 -24.00 12.55 2.89
C THR A 179 -23.95 12.08 1.43
N PHE A 180 -22.80 11.59 0.95
CA PHE A 180 -22.65 11.11 -0.42
C PHE A 180 -23.60 9.94 -0.74
N ILE A 181 -23.62 8.90 0.10
CA ILE A 181 -24.45 7.71 -0.14
C ILE A 181 -25.94 8.06 0.00
N TYR A 182 -26.31 8.79 1.05
CA TYR A 182 -27.68 9.23 1.27
C TYR A 182 -28.21 10.05 0.09
N SER A 183 -27.40 11.01 -0.38
CA SER A 183 -27.74 11.88 -1.50
C SER A 183 -27.88 11.11 -2.81
N SER A 184 -27.02 10.13 -3.05
CA SER A 184 -27.07 9.27 -4.23
C SER A 184 -28.37 8.43 -4.25
N VAL A 185 -28.70 7.78 -3.13
CA VAL A 185 -29.93 6.97 -3.03
C VAL A 185 -31.18 7.84 -3.12
N LYS A 186 -31.22 9.00 -2.45
CA LYS A 186 -32.35 9.94 -2.53
C LYS A 186 -32.53 10.50 -3.93
N THR A 187 -31.45 10.86 -4.61
CA THR A 187 -31.50 11.29 -6.02
C THR A 187 -32.11 10.20 -6.89
N ALA A 188 -31.67 8.95 -6.74
CA ALA A 188 -32.20 7.83 -7.51
C ALA A 188 -33.71 7.60 -7.25
N GLN A 189 -34.13 7.66 -5.98
CA GLN A 189 -35.53 7.54 -5.58
C GLN A 189 -36.40 8.68 -6.14
N GLN A 190 -35.88 9.90 -6.21
CA GLN A 190 -36.62 11.05 -6.78
C GLN A 190 -36.69 11.01 -8.30
N LEU A 191 -35.65 10.53 -8.98
CA LEU A 191 -35.64 10.38 -10.43
C LEU A 191 -36.54 9.24 -10.91
N TYR A 192 -36.68 8.18 -10.09
CA TYR A 192 -37.50 7.01 -10.41
C TYR A 192 -38.39 6.63 -9.22
N PRO A 193 -39.42 7.46 -8.92
CA PRO A 193 -40.29 7.22 -7.78
C PRO A 193 -41.06 5.90 -7.93
N GLY A 194 -41.16 5.14 -6.84
CA GLY A 194 -41.86 3.85 -6.82
C GLY A 194 -41.10 2.69 -7.46
N ASN A 195 -39.93 2.93 -8.07
CA ASN A 195 -39.08 1.87 -8.57
C ASN A 195 -38.16 1.31 -7.48
N GLN A 196 -37.85 0.02 -7.61
CA GLN A 196 -36.83 -0.65 -6.79
C GLN A 196 -35.45 -0.12 -7.15
N ILE A 197 -34.72 0.36 -6.15
CA ILE A 197 -33.31 0.71 -6.26
C ILE A 197 -32.48 -0.54 -5.92
N ASN A 198 -31.53 -0.86 -6.80
CA ASN A 198 -30.53 -1.91 -6.60
C ASN A 198 -29.12 -1.32 -6.73
N PHE A 199 -28.12 -2.04 -6.24
CA PHE A 199 -26.70 -1.71 -6.34
C PHE A 199 -26.02 -2.68 -7.30
N LEU A 200 -25.16 -2.16 -8.17
CA LEU A 200 -24.40 -2.97 -9.11
C LEU A 200 -23.34 -3.81 -8.38
N TYR A 201 -23.20 -5.08 -8.74
CA TYR A 201 -22.15 -5.97 -8.26
C TYR A 201 -21.17 -6.26 -9.41
N PRO A 202 -20.06 -5.52 -9.53
CA PRO A 202 -19.08 -5.75 -10.58
C PRO A 202 -18.41 -7.12 -10.39
N HIS A 203 -17.91 -7.70 -11.48
CA HIS A 203 -17.16 -8.94 -11.40
C HIS A 203 -15.81 -8.72 -10.71
N THR A 204 -15.62 -9.36 -9.56
CA THR A 204 -14.41 -9.25 -8.71
C THR A 204 -13.43 -10.39 -8.94
N GLY A 205 -13.85 -11.41 -9.69
CA GLY A 205 -13.19 -12.72 -9.77
C GLY A 205 -13.48 -13.66 -8.60
N LEU A 206 -13.96 -13.11 -7.47
CA LEU A 206 -14.41 -13.86 -6.29
C LEU A 206 -15.93 -14.13 -6.30
N ASN A 207 -16.68 -13.45 -7.17
CA ASN A 207 -18.11 -13.63 -7.37
C ASN A 207 -18.41 -14.38 -8.69
N ASN A 208 -17.84 -15.57 -8.84
CA ASN A 208 -17.91 -16.37 -10.07
C ASN A 208 -18.78 -17.64 -9.97
N SER A 209 -19.26 -18.01 -8.77
CA SER A 209 -20.21 -19.13 -8.61
C SER A 209 -21.44 -18.93 -9.52
N PRO A 210 -21.71 -19.83 -10.50
CA PRO A 210 -22.81 -19.67 -11.46
C PRO A 210 -24.19 -19.62 -10.80
N HIS A 211 -24.36 -20.29 -9.67
CA HIS A 211 -25.63 -20.35 -8.95
C HIS A 211 -25.94 -19.06 -8.18
N ASP A 212 -24.91 -18.26 -7.87
CA ASP A 212 -25.00 -17.03 -7.09
C ASP A 212 -24.82 -15.77 -7.93
N LEU A 213 -24.59 -15.92 -9.24
CA LEU A 213 -24.24 -14.81 -10.13
C LEU A 213 -25.41 -13.83 -10.28
N GLN A 214 -25.33 -12.69 -9.58
CA GLN A 214 -26.25 -11.58 -9.70
C GLN A 214 -25.47 -10.30 -10.05
N PRO A 215 -25.75 -9.63 -11.18
CA PRO A 215 -25.03 -8.41 -11.57
C PRO A 215 -25.43 -7.18 -10.76
N TYR A 216 -26.52 -7.25 -10.00
CA TYR A 216 -26.99 -6.22 -9.08
C TYR A 216 -27.96 -6.82 -8.06
N GLY A 217 -28.20 -6.12 -6.95
CA GLY A 217 -29.18 -6.52 -5.94
C GLY A 217 -29.47 -5.43 -4.91
N LYS A 218 -30.31 -5.74 -3.93
CA LYS A 218 -30.86 -4.74 -2.99
C LYS A 218 -29.88 -4.30 -1.90
N ILE A 219 -28.85 -5.09 -1.63
CA ILE A 219 -27.95 -4.91 -0.50
C ILE A 219 -26.72 -4.15 -0.97
N LEU A 220 -26.43 -3.00 -0.37
CA LEU A 220 -25.12 -2.37 -0.53
C LEU A 220 -24.10 -3.20 0.27
N PRO A 221 -23.11 -3.84 -0.37
CA PRO A 221 -22.11 -4.60 0.35
C PRO A 221 -21.26 -3.66 1.21
N ILE A 222 -20.77 -4.14 2.34
CA ILE A 222 -20.00 -3.36 3.31
C ILE A 222 -18.74 -2.74 2.67
N GLN A 223 -18.16 -3.41 1.68
CA GLN A 223 -17.01 -2.94 0.91
C GLN A 223 -17.31 -1.66 0.11
N PHE A 224 -18.59 -1.36 -0.13
CA PHE A 224 -19.03 -0.14 -0.82
C PHE A 224 -19.45 0.98 0.15
N MET A 225 -19.46 0.77 1.47
CA MET A 225 -19.82 1.81 2.44
C MET A 225 -18.85 3.00 2.42
N ASN A 226 -17.58 2.78 2.12
CA ASN A 226 -16.58 3.84 1.96
C ASN A 226 -16.29 4.17 0.47
N THR A 227 -17.24 3.87 -0.42
CA THR A 227 -17.04 4.10 -1.85
C THR A 227 -16.96 5.59 -2.20
N SER A 228 -16.29 5.86 -3.30
CA SER A 228 -16.25 7.18 -3.95
C SER A 228 -16.92 7.12 -5.35
N ILE A 229 -17.34 5.92 -5.76
CA ILE A 229 -18.19 5.67 -6.93
C ILE A 229 -19.29 4.71 -6.52
N LEU A 230 -20.54 5.13 -6.64
CA LEU A 230 -21.71 4.32 -6.31
C LEU A 230 -22.59 4.09 -7.55
N PRO A 231 -22.49 2.93 -8.21
CA PRO A 231 -23.40 2.57 -9.29
C PRO A 231 -24.71 2.00 -8.73
N ILE A 232 -25.80 2.68 -9.02
CA ILE A 232 -27.17 2.28 -8.70
C ILE A 232 -27.84 1.78 -9.97
N VAL A 233 -28.52 0.64 -9.89
CA VAL A 233 -29.33 0.07 -10.96
C VAL A 233 -30.80 0.28 -10.62
N VAL A 234 -31.51 0.93 -11.53
CA VAL A 234 -32.97 1.02 -11.50
C VAL A 234 -33.49 0.11 -12.60
N ASP A 235 -33.99 -1.04 -12.17
CA ASP A 235 -34.57 -2.06 -13.04
C ASP A 235 -36.09 -1.96 -12.92
N ASP A 236 -36.72 -1.46 -13.97
CA ASP A 236 -38.16 -1.61 -14.15
C ASP A 236 -38.43 -2.72 -15.17
N ALA A 237 -39.67 -3.19 -15.25
CA ALA A 237 -40.02 -4.35 -16.08
C ALA A 237 -39.54 -4.27 -17.54
N ASN A 238 -39.22 -3.06 -18.05
CA ASN A 238 -38.93 -2.81 -19.45
C ASN A 238 -37.56 -2.16 -19.72
N SER A 239 -36.89 -1.61 -18.71
CA SER A 239 -35.65 -0.86 -18.90
C SER A 239 -34.74 -0.91 -17.68
N VAL A 240 -33.46 -1.12 -17.97
CA VAL A 240 -32.39 -1.04 -16.98
C VAL A 240 -31.73 0.33 -17.11
N LYS A 241 -31.89 1.19 -16.10
CA LYS A 241 -31.10 2.43 -15.98
C LYS A 241 -29.97 2.21 -15.00
N VAL A 242 -28.79 2.72 -15.31
CA VAL A 242 -27.66 2.75 -14.37
C VAL A 242 -27.29 4.19 -14.06
N LEU A 243 -27.23 4.52 -12.77
CA LEU A 243 -26.87 5.82 -12.25
C LEU A 243 -25.50 5.67 -11.57
N ILE A 244 -24.47 6.32 -12.08
CA ILE A 244 -23.11 6.26 -11.51
C ILE A 244 -22.86 7.57 -10.78
N PHE A 245 -22.95 7.54 -9.44
CA PHE A 245 -22.65 8.68 -8.60
C PHE A 245 -21.17 8.72 -8.24
N CYS A 246 -20.54 9.88 -8.37
CA CYS A 246 -19.11 10.08 -8.14
C CYS A 246 -18.90 11.15 -7.05
N ASP A 247 -18.21 10.78 -5.96
CA ASP A 247 -17.76 11.70 -4.89
C ASP A 247 -16.47 12.41 -5.32
N ILE A 248 -16.50 12.99 -6.52
CA ILE A 248 -15.41 13.75 -7.14
C ILE A 248 -15.98 14.86 -8.03
N ASP A 249 -15.18 15.90 -8.21
CA ASP A 249 -15.50 17.02 -9.08
C ASP A 249 -15.28 16.63 -10.56
N PHE A 250 -15.91 17.37 -11.46
CA PHE A 250 -15.85 17.14 -12.89
C PHE A 250 -14.46 17.49 -13.42
N ASP A 251 -13.83 16.51 -14.06
CA ASP A 251 -12.59 16.68 -14.79
C ASP A 251 -12.64 15.88 -16.10
N LYS A 252 -11.94 16.37 -17.12
CA LYS A 252 -11.89 15.75 -18.44
C LYS A 252 -11.33 14.32 -18.40
N GLU A 253 -10.25 14.09 -17.67
CA GLU A 253 -9.62 12.77 -17.56
C GLU A 253 -10.44 11.85 -16.65
N TYR A 254 -11.08 12.41 -15.62
CA TYR A 254 -11.98 11.64 -14.75
C TYR A 254 -13.21 11.18 -15.52
N LEU A 255 -13.82 12.04 -16.33
CA LEU A 255 -14.95 11.67 -17.19
C LEU A 255 -14.61 10.51 -18.13
N LYS A 256 -13.41 10.52 -18.76
CA LYS A 256 -12.97 9.40 -19.61
C LYS A 256 -12.97 8.08 -18.82
N ARG A 257 -12.40 8.10 -17.61
CA ARG A 257 -12.28 6.91 -16.75
C ARG A 257 -13.64 6.42 -16.26
N ILE A 258 -14.56 7.32 -15.94
CA ILE A 258 -15.93 6.94 -15.54
C ILE A 258 -16.74 6.39 -16.73
N ILE A 259 -16.62 6.98 -17.92
CA ILE A 259 -17.25 6.41 -19.14
C ILE A 259 -16.67 5.04 -19.46
N TRP A 260 -15.36 4.83 -19.27
CA TRP A 260 -14.75 3.52 -19.40
C TRP A 260 -15.34 2.51 -18.39
N LEU A 261 -15.49 2.91 -17.12
CA LEU A 261 -16.13 2.07 -16.11
C LEU A 261 -17.55 1.70 -16.55
N ALA A 262 -18.34 2.70 -16.95
CA ALA A 262 -19.70 2.52 -17.45
C ALA A 262 -19.76 1.55 -18.64
N HIS A 263 -18.81 1.66 -19.58
CA HIS A 263 -18.73 0.73 -20.71
C HIS A 263 -18.54 -0.73 -20.25
N LYS A 264 -17.69 -0.96 -19.24
CA LYS A 264 -17.41 -2.32 -18.74
C LYS A 264 -18.52 -2.88 -17.85
N THR A 265 -19.27 -2.03 -17.16
CA THR A 265 -20.26 -2.46 -16.16
C THR A 265 -21.72 -2.33 -16.61
N CYS A 266 -22.02 -1.44 -17.57
CA CYS A 266 -23.37 -1.04 -17.94
C CYS A 266 -23.76 -1.48 -19.36
N GLY A 267 -23.13 -2.53 -19.90
CA GLY A 267 -23.35 -2.97 -21.28
C GLY A 267 -24.84 -3.16 -21.63
N LEU A 268 -25.62 -3.69 -20.69
CA LEU A 268 -27.06 -3.97 -20.85
C LEU A 268 -27.99 -2.80 -20.48
N ALA A 269 -27.45 -1.68 -19.99
CA ALA A 269 -28.27 -0.55 -19.57
C ALA A 269 -28.93 0.14 -20.78
N ASN A 270 -30.21 0.51 -20.68
CA ASN A 270 -30.89 1.35 -21.67
C ASN A 270 -30.50 2.82 -21.53
N LYS A 271 -30.12 3.25 -20.32
CA LYS A 271 -29.69 4.62 -20.01
C LYS A 271 -28.61 4.59 -18.95
N VAL A 272 -27.60 5.45 -19.10
CA VAL A 272 -26.54 5.65 -18.11
C VAL A 272 -26.50 7.12 -17.73
N ASP A 273 -26.76 7.46 -16.48
CA ASP A 273 -26.58 8.83 -15.97
C ASP A 273 -25.35 8.85 -15.05
N ILE A 274 -24.37 9.70 -15.34
CA ILE A 274 -23.15 9.88 -14.55
C ILE A 274 -23.27 11.20 -13.78
N PHE A 275 -23.09 11.16 -12.46
CA PHE A 275 -23.22 12.32 -11.58
C PHE A 275 -21.87 12.72 -10.99
N PHE A 276 -21.44 13.95 -11.23
CA PHE A 276 -20.30 14.58 -10.56
C PHE A 276 -20.79 15.63 -9.54
N ASN A 277 -19.93 16.03 -8.61
CA ASN A 277 -20.29 16.98 -7.55
C ASN A 277 -20.65 18.37 -8.09
N ASP A 278 -19.90 18.88 -9.06
CA ASP A 278 -19.93 20.28 -9.48
C ASP A 278 -20.27 20.49 -10.97
N TYR A 279 -20.46 19.42 -11.76
CA TYR A 279 -20.73 19.50 -13.19
C TYR A 279 -21.77 20.58 -13.53
N ASP A 280 -21.41 21.46 -14.47
CA ASP A 280 -22.27 22.53 -14.96
C ASP A 280 -22.43 22.43 -16.47
N VAL A 281 -23.68 22.30 -16.93
CA VAL A 281 -23.99 22.14 -18.36
C VAL A 281 -23.45 23.31 -19.21
N THR A 282 -23.39 24.52 -18.65
CA THR A 282 -22.95 25.72 -19.37
C THR A 282 -21.44 25.69 -19.59
N SER A 283 -20.65 25.35 -18.57
CA SER A 283 -19.19 25.33 -18.70
C SER A 283 -18.65 24.03 -19.30
N ASP A 284 -19.30 22.89 -19.03
CA ASP A 284 -18.66 21.57 -19.19
C ASP A 284 -19.15 20.80 -20.42
N SER A 285 -20.28 21.19 -21.02
CA SER A 285 -20.89 20.48 -22.17
C SER A 285 -19.96 20.34 -23.36
N LYS A 286 -19.09 21.33 -23.62
CA LYS A 286 -18.06 21.24 -24.67
C LYS A 286 -17.05 20.13 -24.37
N THR A 287 -16.56 20.08 -23.13
CA THR A 287 -15.60 19.06 -22.68
C THR A 287 -16.23 17.67 -22.70
N GLU A 288 -17.48 17.55 -22.25
CA GLU A 288 -18.27 16.32 -22.33
C GLU A 288 -18.37 15.81 -23.78
N ALA A 289 -18.77 16.67 -24.72
CA ALA A 289 -18.91 16.29 -26.13
C ALA A 289 -17.58 15.81 -26.74
N VAL A 290 -16.47 16.49 -26.43
CA VAL A 290 -15.13 16.09 -26.87
C VAL A 290 -14.76 14.72 -26.31
N VAL A 291 -15.00 14.47 -25.03
CA VAL A 291 -14.70 13.17 -24.41
C VAL A 291 -15.58 12.06 -24.99
N LYS A 292 -16.88 12.30 -25.18
CA LYS A 292 -17.80 11.34 -25.79
C LYS A 292 -17.36 10.89 -27.19
N GLN A 293 -16.85 11.82 -28.01
CA GLN A 293 -16.31 11.52 -29.35
C GLN A 293 -15.05 10.63 -29.33
N MET A 294 -14.37 10.51 -28.19
CA MET A 294 -13.18 9.65 -28.06
C MET A 294 -13.51 8.16 -27.93
N PHE A 295 -14.77 7.80 -27.71
CA PHE A 295 -15.22 6.42 -27.56
C PHE A 295 -15.89 5.93 -28.86
N PRO A 296 -15.45 4.81 -29.43
CA PRO A 296 -15.99 4.28 -30.68
C PRO A 296 -17.40 3.66 -30.53
N ASP A 297 -17.80 3.26 -29.32
CA ASP A 297 -19.13 2.70 -29.05
C ASP A 297 -20.20 3.80 -29.04
N SER A 298 -20.78 4.06 -30.20
CA SER A 298 -21.85 5.06 -30.36
C SER A 298 -23.12 4.72 -29.58
N GLN A 299 -23.39 3.43 -29.30
CA GLN A 299 -24.59 3.04 -28.55
C GLN A 299 -24.47 3.44 -27.08
N LEU A 300 -23.34 3.12 -26.43
CA LEU A 300 -23.11 3.57 -25.05
C LEU A 300 -23.11 5.09 -24.95
N ILE A 301 -22.41 5.77 -25.85
CA ILE A 301 -22.29 7.23 -25.79
C ILE A 301 -23.64 7.92 -25.99
N SER A 302 -24.49 7.40 -26.87
CA SER A 302 -25.84 7.96 -27.10
C SER A 302 -26.77 7.85 -25.88
N LYS A 303 -26.56 6.83 -25.03
CA LYS A 303 -27.36 6.58 -23.82
C LYS A 303 -26.75 7.14 -22.54
N THR A 304 -25.56 7.74 -22.61
CA THR A 304 -24.85 8.33 -21.46
C THR A 304 -25.18 9.82 -21.30
N THR A 305 -25.64 10.25 -20.13
CA THR A 305 -25.80 11.68 -19.78
C THR A 305 -25.00 12.04 -18.54
N ILE A 306 -24.48 13.27 -18.48
CA ILE A 306 -23.68 13.77 -17.36
C ILE A 306 -24.53 14.79 -16.60
N ARG A 307 -24.51 14.72 -15.27
CA ARG A 307 -25.36 15.52 -14.38
C ARG A 307 -24.60 15.93 -13.13
N ARG A 308 -25.15 16.89 -12.40
CA ARG A 308 -24.73 17.24 -11.04
C ARG A 308 -25.48 16.40 -10.02
N ILE A 309 -24.81 15.97 -8.95
CA ILE A 309 -25.46 15.35 -7.79
C ILE A 309 -26.25 16.39 -6.97
N ASN A 310 -27.42 16.01 -6.46
CA ASN A 310 -28.14 16.82 -5.48
C ASN A 310 -27.72 16.41 -4.08
N GLU A 311 -27.35 17.36 -3.23
CA GLU A 311 -27.05 17.09 -1.82
C GLU A 311 -28.33 17.11 -0.96
N TYR A 312 -28.46 16.12 -0.08
CA TYR A 312 -29.56 16.01 0.88
C TYR A 312 -29.02 15.92 2.30
N ASP A 313 -29.72 16.55 3.25
CA ASP A 313 -29.33 16.54 4.65
C ASP A 313 -29.68 15.21 5.33
N PHE A 314 -28.68 14.39 5.63
CA PHE A 314 -28.89 13.11 6.30
C PHE A 314 -29.36 13.26 7.76
N VAL A 315 -29.20 14.43 8.39
CA VAL A 315 -29.67 14.65 9.77
C VAL A 315 -31.19 14.50 9.88
N THR A 316 -31.91 14.67 8.77
CA THR A 316 -33.36 14.40 8.66
C THR A 316 -33.74 12.94 8.93
N LEU A 317 -32.77 12.00 8.93
CA LEU A 317 -33.02 10.59 9.23
C LEU A 317 -33.49 10.33 10.67
N LYS A 318 -33.31 11.28 11.59
CA LYS A 318 -33.87 11.17 12.97
C LYS A 318 -35.32 11.63 13.07
N GLU A 319 -35.86 12.25 12.03
CA GLU A 319 -37.25 12.73 11.97
C GLU A 319 -38.21 11.60 11.57
N ASP A 320 -39.49 11.74 11.91
CA ASP A 320 -40.51 10.76 11.52
C ASP A 320 -40.91 10.99 10.05
N GLN A 321 -40.82 9.95 9.23
CA GLN A 321 -41.05 10.05 7.78
C GLN A 321 -42.56 10.13 7.48
N VAL A 322 -43.00 11.10 6.67
CA VAL A 322 -44.34 11.12 6.07
C VAL A 322 -44.29 10.32 4.77
N GLU A 323 -45.00 9.20 4.70
CA GLU A 323 -45.09 8.39 3.47
C GLU A 323 -45.76 9.18 2.34
N GLN A 324 -45.08 9.35 1.20
CA GLN A 324 -45.69 9.85 -0.03
C GLN A 324 -45.99 8.68 -0.98
N ILE A 325 -47.27 8.55 -1.34
CA ILE A 325 -47.81 7.54 -2.26
C ILE A 325 -47.59 8.02 -3.70
N ILE A 326 -47.01 7.19 -4.57
CA ILE A 326 -46.86 7.48 -6.01
C ILE A 326 -47.32 6.28 -6.84
N VAL A 327 -48.08 6.57 -7.91
CA VAL A 327 -48.78 5.62 -8.80
C VAL A 327 -48.00 5.44 -10.11
N ASN A 328 -47.82 4.20 -10.58
CA ASN A 328 -47.02 3.84 -11.77
C ASN A 328 -47.88 3.56 -13.02
N GLN A 329 -47.37 3.89 -14.21
CA GLN A 329 -47.86 3.43 -15.53
C GLN A 329 -46.71 2.88 -16.40
N ILE A 330 -46.98 1.83 -17.17
CA ILE A 330 -45.99 0.95 -17.86
C ILE A 330 -46.18 1.02 -19.39
N ALA A 331 -45.09 1.00 -20.17
CA ALA A 331 -45.08 0.66 -21.60
C ALA A 331 -43.78 -0.07 -22.02
N GLU A 332 -43.90 -1.09 -22.87
CA GLU A 332 -42.94 -2.15 -23.23
C GLU A 332 -41.90 -1.76 -24.32
N VAL A 333 -40.73 -2.45 -24.35
CA VAL A 333 -40.04 -3.05 -25.54
C VAL A 333 -38.62 -3.59 -25.17
N ARG A 334 -38.22 -4.75 -25.77
CA ARG A 334 -37.00 -5.57 -25.50
C ARG A 334 -35.73 -5.15 -26.30
N PRO A 335 -34.49 -5.43 -25.82
CA PRO A 335 -33.29 -5.43 -26.69
C PRO A 335 -32.37 -6.69 -26.61
N GLN A 336 -31.43 -6.81 -27.57
CA GLN A 336 -30.40 -7.86 -27.69
C GLN A 336 -28.98 -7.32 -28.01
N ILE A 337 -27.99 -7.90 -27.29
CA ILE A 337 -26.59 -8.32 -27.59
C ILE A 337 -25.42 -7.29 -27.73
N HIS A 338 -24.30 -7.71 -27.09
CA HIS A 338 -22.98 -7.14 -26.77
C HIS A 338 -22.05 -6.63 -27.90
N ALA A 339 -21.11 -5.77 -27.51
CA ALA A 339 -19.85 -5.50 -28.21
C ALA A 339 -18.61 -5.48 -27.28
N LYS A 340 -17.44 -5.80 -27.84
CA LYS A 340 -16.10 -5.82 -27.21
C LYS A 340 -15.21 -4.81 -27.95
N VAL A 341 -14.47 -3.93 -27.25
CA VAL A 341 -13.56 -2.93 -27.87
C VAL A 341 -12.30 -2.68 -27.02
N SER A 342 -11.22 -2.29 -27.72
CA SER A 342 -9.82 -2.09 -27.30
C SER A 342 -9.61 -0.94 -26.30
N ASP A 343 -8.75 -1.18 -25.30
CA ASP A 343 -8.46 -0.26 -24.21
C ASP A 343 -7.17 0.55 -24.48
N ASP A 344 -7.30 1.88 -24.53
CA ASP A 344 -6.19 2.83 -24.36
C ASP A 344 -5.93 2.99 -22.85
N LEU A 345 -4.73 2.61 -22.39
CA LEU A 345 -4.41 2.34 -20.98
C LEU A 345 -4.62 3.55 -20.04
N ASP A 346 -4.47 4.77 -20.55
CA ASP A 346 -4.68 6.01 -19.78
C ASP A 346 -6.15 6.32 -19.49
N ARG A 347 -7.07 5.67 -20.21
CA ARG A 347 -8.52 5.87 -20.08
C ARG A 347 -9.18 4.86 -19.13
N MET A 348 -8.43 3.89 -18.61
CA MET A 348 -8.98 2.80 -17.80
C MET A 348 -9.22 3.20 -16.35
N LEU A 349 -10.30 2.66 -15.77
CA LEU A 349 -10.59 2.69 -14.33
C LEU A 349 -10.73 1.25 -13.79
N PRO A 350 -9.61 0.52 -13.67
CA PRO A 350 -9.63 -0.91 -13.38
C PRO A 350 -10.26 -1.25 -12.04
N PHE A 351 -10.98 -2.37 -12.01
CA PHE A 351 -11.64 -2.95 -10.83
C PHE A 351 -11.55 -4.48 -10.89
N GLY A 352 -11.86 -5.17 -9.79
CA GLY A 352 -11.87 -6.63 -9.75
C GLY A 352 -10.52 -7.26 -10.10
N GLU A 353 -10.52 -8.27 -10.96
CA GLU A 353 -9.30 -8.93 -11.45
C GLU A 353 -8.34 -7.96 -12.15
N ILE A 354 -8.86 -6.88 -12.78
CA ILE A 354 -8.05 -5.96 -13.58
C ILE A 354 -7.12 -5.13 -12.69
N ILE A 355 -7.53 -4.81 -11.45
CA ILE A 355 -6.72 -4.01 -10.50
C ILE A 355 -5.75 -4.89 -9.67
N LYS A 356 -6.02 -6.19 -9.51
CA LYS A 356 -5.21 -7.09 -8.67
C LYS A 356 -3.70 -7.05 -8.95
N PRO A 357 -3.23 -7.05 -10.22
CA PRO A 357 -1.80 -7.03 -10.49
C PRO A 357 -1.09 -5.78 -9.97
N ILE A 358 -1.76 -4.63 -10.01
CA ILE A 358 -1.24 -3.35 -9.49
C ILE A 358 -1.10 -3.40 -7.98
N LEU A 359 -2.13 -3.91 -7.28
CA LEU A 359 -2.14 -4.05 -5.83
C LEU A 359 -1.11 -5.09 -5.35
N ALA A 360 -0.94 -6.16 -6.13
CA ALA A 360 0.02 -7.23 -5.85
C ALA A 360 1.48 -6.82 -6.12
N SER A 361 1.74 -5.76 -6.90
CA SER A 361 3.08 -5.28 -7.26
C SER A 361 4.03 -5.24 -6.07
N SER A 362 5.24 -5.77 -6.22
CA SER A 362 6.29 -5.75 -5.18
C SER A 362 6.73 -4.33 -4.80
N ILE A 363 6.39 -3.31 -5.59
CA ILE A 363 6.69 -1.91 -5.32
C ILE A 363 5.78 -1.35 -4.22
N LEU A 364 4.49 -1.74 -4.23
CA LEU A 364 3.57 -1.40 -3.16
C LEU A 364 3.82 -2.33 -1.98
N SER A 365 4.17 -1.78 -0.82
CA SER A 365 4.28 -2.52 0.43
C SER A 365 2.90 -2.71 1.07
N GLU A 366 2.80 -3.69 1.96
CA GLU A 366 1.62 -3.88 2.83
C GLU A 366 1.24 -2.61 3.59
N THR A 367 2.23 -1.84 4.03
CA THR A 367 2.01 -0.58 4.74
C THR A 367 1.38 0.48 3.83
N ASP A 368 1.70 0.48 2.53
CA ASP A 368 1.09 1.43 1.58
C ASP A 368 -0.39 1.09 1.35
N LEU A 369 -0.70 -0.20 1.14
CA LEU A 369 -2.08 -0.66 0.97
C LEU A 369 -2.92 -0.40 2.23
N LYS A 370 -2.36 -0.69 3.41
CA LYS A 370 -2.96 -0.34 4.69
C LYS A 370 -3.19 1.17 4.79
N SER A 371 -2.19 1.98 4.41
CA SER A 371 -2.30 3.45 4.47
C SER A 371 -3.38 3.99 3.55
N PHE A 372 -3.49 3.43 2.35
CA PHE A 372 -4.54 3.75 1.41
C PHE A 372 -5.93 3.42 1.96
N LEU A 373 -6.11 2.21 2.51
CA LEU A 373 -7.37 1.79 3.12
C LEU A 373 -7.77 2.65 4.32
N VAL A 374 -6.82 2.96 5.22
CA VAL A 374 -7.06 3.84 6.38
C VAL A 374 -7.54 5.22 5.94
N ARG A 375 -6.90 5.81 4.91
CA ARG A 375 -7.33 7.10 4.33
C ARG A 375 -8.71 7.03 3.69
N LYS A 376 -9.13 5.85 3.21
CA LYS A 376 -10.49 5.60 2.70
C LYS A 376 -11.52 5.40 3.83
N GLY A 377 -11.06 5.20 5.08
CA GLY A 377 -11.90 4.92 6.25
C GLY A 377 -12.05 3.43 6.57
N ILE A 378 -11.20 2.58 5.99
CA ILE A 378 -11.20 1.13 6.16
C ILE A 378 -9.95 0.72 6.94
N PHE A 379 -10.16 0.18 8.14
CA PHE A 379 -9.09 -0.22 9.04
C PHE A 379 -9.02 -1.74 9.06
N ILE A 380 -7.86 -2.30 8.76
CA ILE A 380 -7.63 -3.76 8.71
C ILE A 380 -6.78 -4.22 9.89
N GLY A 381 -7.11 -5.39 10.44
CA GLY A 381 -6.29 -6.02 11.49
C GLY A 381 -5.09 -6.77 10.92
N ASN A 382 -5.24 -7.39 9.74
CA ASN A 382 -4.17 -8.03 8.99
C ASN A 382 -3.81 -7.22 7.74
N LYS A 383 -2.54 -6.81 7.61
CA LYS A 383 -2.03 -6.03 6.47
C LYS A 383 -1.39 -6.87 5.36
N ASP A 384 -1.31 -8.18 5.54
CA ASP A 384 -0.78 -9.10 4.54
C ASP A 384 -1.51 -8.90 3.20
N LYS A 385 -0.75 -8.86 2.11
CA LYS A 385 -1.29 -8.76 0.75
C LYS A 385 -2.23 -9.90 0.39
N GLN A 386 -2.05 -11.09 0.96
CA GLN A 386 -2.95 -12.23 0.76
C GLN A 386 -4.39 -11.93 1.21
N HIS A 387 -4.57 -11.02 2.16
CA HIS A 387 -5.88 -10.58 2.64
C HIS A 387 -6.28 -9.23 2.03
N THR A 388 -5.33 -8.31 1.97
CA THR A 388 -5.58 -6.92 1.56
C THR A 388 -5.88 -6.79 0.07
N VAL A 389 -5.19 -7.54 -0.80
CA VAL A 389 -5.40 -7.47 -2.25
C VAL A 389 -6.79 -7.99 -2.65
N PRO A 390 -7.25 -9.18 -2.17
CA PRO A 390 -8.63 -9.61 -2.39
C PRO A 390 -9.66 -8.59 -1.91
N LEU A 391 -9.52 -8.07 -0.68
CA LEU A 391 -10.41 -7.04 -0.14
C LEU A 391 -10.49 -5.82 -1.07
N MET A 392 -9.36 -5.24 -1.44
CA MET A 392 -9.28 -4.07 -2.31
C MET A 392 -9.84 -4.34 -3.72
N SER A 393 -9.70 -5.56 -4.24
CA SER A 393 -10.24 -5.93 -5.55
C SER A 393 -11.77 -5.98 -5.61
N THR A 394 -12.43 -6.11 -4.45
CA THR A 394 -13.89 -6.03 -4.37
C THR A 394 -14.42 -4.59 -4.43
N MET A 395 -13.56 -3.58 -4.37
CA MET A 395 -13.96 -2.16 -4.33
C MET A 395 -13.93 -1.51 -5.72
N LEU A 396 -14.66 -0.41 -5.88
CA LEU A 396 -14.55 0.50 -7.01
C LEU A 396 -13.72 1.73 -6.60
N PHE A 397 -12.57 1.91 -7.23
CA PHE A 397 -11.72 3.08 -6.98
C PHE A 397 -12.12 4.27 -7.83
N SER A 398 -12.13 5.47 -7.24
CA SER A 398 -12.28 6.70 -8.00
C SER A 398 -11.04 6.98 -8.86
N PRO A 399 -11.17 7.81 -9.92
CA PRO A 399 -10.04 8.33 -10.66
C PRO A 399 -8.92 8.93 -9.78
N GLU A 400 -9.29 9.65 -8.72
CA GLU A 400 -8.36 10.27 -7.76
C GLU A 400 -7.64 9.22 -6.89
N GLU A 401 -8.40 8.25 -6.38
CA GLU A 401 -7.87 7.12 -5.62
C GLU A 401 -6.87 6.32 -6.47
N LEU A 402 -7.21 6.05 -7.73
CA LEU A 402 -6.31 5.40 -8.67
C LEU A 402 -5.05 6.22 -8.93
N ASN A 403 -5.19 7.54 -9.12
CA ASN A 403 -4.03 8.43 -9.31
C ASN A 403 -3.10 8.43 -8.10
N THR A 404 -3.65 8.34 -6.88
CA THR A 404 -2.86 8.22 -5.65
C THR A 404 -2.01 6.95 -5.66
N LEU A 405 -2.59 5.80 -6.04
CA LEU A 405 -1.84 4.55 -6.18
C LEU A 405 -0.78 4.64 -7.29
N LYS A 406 -1.11 5.23 -8.44
CA LYS A 406 -0.16 5.46 -9.54
C LYS A 406 1.02 6.34 -9.11
N PHE A 407 0.73 7.41 -8.38
CA PHE A 407 1.75 8.31 -7.87
C PHE A 407 2.68 7.60 -6.88
N LEU A 408 2.13 6.84 -5.93
CA LEU A 408 2.93 6.06 -4.97
C LEU A 408 3.83 5.02 -5.66
N LEU A 409 3.31 4.35 -6.70
CA LEU A 409 4.11 3.44 -7.53
C LEU A 409 5.27 4.18 -8.17
N LYS A 410 4.98 5.29 -8.86
CA LYS A 410 5.99 6.09 -9.56
C LYS A 410 7.04 6.66 -8.61
N GLU A 411 6.62 7.22 -7.47
CA GLU A 411 7.53 7.77 -6.46
C GLU A 411 8.51 6.72 -5.92
N LYS A 412 8.03 5.50 -5.66
CA LYS A 412 8.87 4.41 -5.17
C LYS A 412 9.73 3.76 -6.26
N GLU A 413 9.27 3.77 -7.50
CA GLU A 413 10.05 3.36 -8.67
C GLU A 413 11.20 4.36 -8.94
N ASP A 414 10.92 5.66 -8.92
CA ASP A 414 11.88 6.73 -9.22
C ASP A 414 12.92 6.93 -8.10
N LYS A 415 12.71 6.35 -6.90
CA LYS A 415 13.66 6.43 -5.78
C LYS A 415 14.97 5.74 -6.17
N ILE A 416 16.02 6.55 -6.35
CA ILE A 416 17.37 6.12 -6.67
C ILE A 416 17.89 5.23 -5.54
N LYS A 417 18.42 4.07 -5.91
CA LYS A 417 19.19 3.17 -5.06
C LYS A 417 20.63 3.23 -5.51
N THR A 418 21.56 3.15 -4.57
CA THR A 418 22.98 3.33 -4.82
C THR A 418 23.78 2.13 -4.34
N VAL A 419 24.71 1.65 -5.16
CA VAL A 419 25.76 0.70 -4.76
C VAL A 419 27.10 1.39 -4.95
N LEU A 420 27.94 1.41 -3.91
CA LEU A 420 29.23 2.09 -3.92
C LEU A 420 30.37 1.07 -3.81
N ARG A 421 31.33 1.18 -4.71
CA ARG A 421 32.49 0.31 -4.91
C ARG A 421 33.77 1.13 -4.81
N LYS A 422 34.86 0.53 -4.33
CA LYS A 422 36.16 1.21 -4.21
C LYS A 422 37.31 0.31 -4.69
N THR A 423 38.33 0.93 -5.29
CA THR A 423 39.61 0.30 -5.63
C THR A 423 40.76 1.29 -5.50
N ASN A 424 42.00 0.79 -5.46
CA ASN A 424 43.21 1.61 -5.43
C ASN A 424 43.63 1.99 -6.85
N LEU A 425 44.10 3.23 -7.03
CA LEU A 425 44.74 3.64 -8.28
C LEU A 425 46.09 2.94 -8.44
N ALA A 426 46.47 2.63 -9.68
CA ALA A 426 47.77 2.02 -9.97
C ALA A 426 48.94 3.02 -9.80
N GLN A 427 48.67 4.32 -9.92
CA GLN A 427 49.65 5.40 -9.80
C GLN A 427 49.03 6.57 -8.99
N LYS A 428 49.85 7.26 -8.20
CA LYS A 428 49.41 8.36 -7.31
C LYS A 428 48.99 9.66 -8.04
N GLU A 429 49.28 9.79 -9.33
CA GLU A 429 49.06 11.02 -10.11
C GLU A 429 48.14 10.81 -11.33
N ILE A 430 47.17 9.91 -11.26
CA ILE A 430 46.17 9.77 -12.34
C ILE A 430 45.21 10.96 -12.27
N SER A 431 45.29 11.85 -13.28
CA SER A 431 44.40 13.01 -13.36
C SER A 431 42.99 12.63 -13.80
N ARG A 432 42.01 13.49 -13.47
CA ARG A 432 40.61 13.34 -13.89
C ARG A 432 40.47 13.19 -15.40
N ASP A 433 41.27 13.94 -16.17
CA ASP A 433 41.20 13.95 -17.63
C ASP A 433 41.68 12.62 -18.23
N VAL A 434 42.66 11.97 -17.59
CA VAL A 434 43.12 10.63 -17.96
C VAL A 434 42.04 9.59 -17.67
N LEU A 435 41.38 9.66 -16.51
CA LEU A 435 40.26 8.78 -16.19
C LEU A 435 39.07 9.00 -17.15
N ALA A 436 38.74 10.25 -17.47
CA ALA A 436 37.65 10.58 -18.41
C ALA A 436 37.94 10.08 -19.83
N SER A 437 39.17 10.25 -20.32
CA SER A 437 39.59 9.77 -21.64
C SER A 437 39.54 8.24 -21.73
N ASN A 438 40.01 7.54 -20.69
CA ASN A 438 39.93 6.09 -20.62
C ASN A 438 38.48 5.60 -20.61
N LEU A 439 37.61 6.23 -19.81
CA LEU A 439 36.18 5.89 -19.75
C LEU A 439 35.45 6.20 -21.05
N GLN A 440 35.84 7.25 -21.77
CA GLN A 440 35.27 7.58 -23.07
C GLN A 440 35.64 6.54 -24.13
N GLU A 441 36.90 6.10 -24.16
CA GLU A 441 37.36 5.04 -25.07
C GLU A 441 36.67 3.69 -24.76
N VAL A 442 36.51 3.36 -23.48
CA VAL A 442 35.72 2.19 -23.04
C VAL A 442 34.29 2.29 -23.56
N MET A 443 33.69 3.48 -23.50
CA MET A 443 32.32 3.68 -23.96
C MET A 443 32.20 3.53 -25.47
N GLU A 444 33.17 3.99 -26.24
CA GLU A 444 33.19 3.83 -27.70
C GLU A 444 33.40 2.36 -28.13
N ASN A 445 34.16 1.57 -27.37
CA ASN A 445 34.48 0.17 -27.68
C ASN A 445 33.50 -0.86 -27.08
N SER A 446 32.90 -0.59 -25.92
CA SER A 446 32.11 -1.56 -25.13
C SER A 446 30.59 -1.44 -25.31
N LEU A 447 30.09 -0.41 -26.00
CA LEU A 447 28.65 -0.22 -26.22
C LEU A 447 28.01 -1.33 -27.07
N ASP A 448 28.80 -2.05 -27.87
CA ASP A 448 28.31 -3.12 -28.75
C ASP A 448 28.38 -4.52 -28.11
N SER A 449 29.03 -4.69 -26.96
CA SER A 449 29.17 -5.98 -26.26
C SER A 449 28.15 -6.18 -25.11
N VAL A 450 27.65 -5.10 -24.49
CA VAL A 450 26.75 -5.16 -23.33
C VAL A 450 25.31 -4.80 -23.70
N PHE A 451 24.44 -5.81 -23.75
CA PHE A 451 23.02 -5.64 -24.07
C PHE A 451 22.14 -5.48 -22.82
N PRO A 452 21.04 -4.71 -22.89
CA PRO A 452 20.06 -4.62 -21.83
C PRO A 452 19.35 -5.98 -21.65
N PRO A 453 18.70 -6.23 -20.48
CA PRO A 453 17.87 -7.42 -20.27
C PRO A 453 16.83 -7.61 -21.38
N THR A 454 16.42 -8.87 -21.63
CA THR A 454 15.56 -9.26 -22.77
C THR A 454 14.21 -8.54 -22.85
N ASN A 455 13.72 -7.98 -21.74
CA ASN A 455 12.48 -7.19 -21.63
C ASN A 455 12.69 -5.66 -21.70
N CYS A 456 13.91 -5.19 -21.96
CA CYS A 456 14.28 -3.78 -21.97
C CYS A 456 14.90 -3.34 -23.30
N LYS A 457 14.75 -2.05 -23.63
CA LYS A 457 15.41 -1.37 -24.75
C LYS A 457 16.08 -0.10 -24.25
N PHE A 458 17.03 0.46 -24.99
CA PHE A 458 17.56 1.78 -24.65
C PHE A 458 16.59 2.88 -25.06
N HIS A 459 16.14 3.68 -24.10
CA HIS A 459 15.53 4.98 -24.36
C HIS A 459 16.61 6.05 -24.58
N LYS A 460 17.67 6.01 -23.76
CA LYS A 460 18.92 6.76 -23.95
C LYS A 460 20.10 5.80 -23.74
N LYS A 461 20.97 5.71 -24.75
CA LYS A 461 22.23 4.95 -24.64
C LYS A 461 23.14 5.59 -23.58
N PRO A 462 24.06 4.81 -22.97
CA PRO A 462 25.07 5.35 -22.07
C PRO A 462 25.82 6.52 -22.70
N ASN A 463 25.88 7.62 -21.96
CA ASN A 463 26.61 8.82 -22.36
C ASN A 463 27.42 9.35 -21.16
N ILE A 464 28.68 9.68 -21.41
CA ILE A 464 29.61 10.23 -20.44
C ILE A 464 29.42 11.75 -20.32
N SER A 465 29.44 12.23 -19.08
CA SER A 465 29.34 13.64 -18.75
C SER A 465 30.21 13.97 -17.55
N ILE A 466 30.70 15.21 -17.51
CA ILE A 466 31.56 15.74 -16.45
C ILE A 466 30.64 16.42 -15.42
N GLY A 467 30.56 15.86 -14.21
CA GLY A 467 29.76 16.38 -13.10
C GLY A 467 30.42 17.59 -12.41
N SER A 468 29.65 18.27 -11.56
CA SER A 468 30.00 19.52 -10.85
C SER A 468 31.03 19.37 -9.72
N SER A 469 31.38 18.14 -9.31
CA SER A 469 32.17 17.84 -8.11
C SER A 469 33.37 16.90 -8.37
N ASP A 470 34.05 17.04 -9.50
CA ASP A 470 35.10 16.11 -9.97
C ASP A 470 34.65 14.66 -10.26
N GLU A 471 33.34 14.48 -10.43
CA GLU A 471 32.72 13.20 -10.76
C GLU A 471 32.63 13.03 -12.29
N ILE A 472 32.84 11.81 -12.77
CA ILE A 472 32.58 11.39 -14.15
C ILE A 472 31.33 10.53 -14.12
N VAL A 473 30.30 10.97 -14.84
CA VAL A 473 28.96 10.38 -14.81
C VAL A 473 28.62 9.77 -16.16
N ILE A 474 28.45 8.45 -16.20
CA ILE A 474 27.92 7.71 -17.34
C ILE A 474 26.44 7.49 -17.09
N SER A 475 25.56 8.22 -17.78
CA SER A 475 24.11 8.15 -17.60
C SER A 475 23.44 7.38 -18.75
N PHE A 476 22.43 6.57 -18.44
CA PHE A 476 21.65 5.82 -19.41
C PHE A 476 20.18 5.69 -18.96
N VAL A 477 19.29 5.42 -19.91
CA VAL A 477 17.86 5.21 -19.62
C VAL A 477 17.38 3.96 -20.33
N LEU A 478 16.85 3.01 -19.56
CA LEU A 478 16.24 1.79 -20.08
C LEU A 478 14.71 1.95 -20.17
N GLU A 479 14.18 1.73 -21.37
CA GLU A 479 12.77 1.54 -21.63
C GLU A 479 12.37 0.10 -21.29
N LYS A 480 11.44 -0.08 -20.35
CA LYS A 480 10.81 -1.38 -20.08
C LYS A 480 9.38 -1.32 -20.59
N ARG A 481 9.03 -2.26 -21.47
CA ARG A 481 7.63 -2.55 -21.78
C ARG A 481 7.14 -3.58 -20.80
N ASN A 482 6.23 -3.17 -19.92
CA ASN A 482 5.64 -4.10 -18.99
C ASN A 482 4.72 -5.07 -19.74
N SER A 483 5.02 -6.36 -19.63
CA SER A 483 4.06 -7.40 -20.01
C SER A 483 2.82 -7.28 -19.13
N THR A 484 1.70 -7.84 -19.59
CA THR A 484 0.29 -7.77 -19.15
C THR A 484 -0.04 -7.74 -17.65
N LYS A 485 0.95 -7.88 -16.75
CA LYS A 485 0.83 -7.79 -15.28
C LYS A 485 0.92 -6.36 -14.72
N ASP A 486 1.57 -5.39 -15.35
CA ASP A 486 1.54 -3.99 -14.86
C ASP A 486 0.69 -3.12 -15.79
N LEU A 487 -0.63 -3.29 -15.70
CA LEU A 487 -1.63 -2.72 -16.60
C LEU A 487 -1.73 -1.18 -16.58
N ILE A 488 -0.96 -0.51 -15.73
CA ILE A 488 -1.19 0.90 -15.38
C ILE A 488 -0.01 1.82 -15.72
N THR A 489 1.23 1.33 -15.77
CA THR A 489 2.41 2.18 -15.98
C THR A 489 2.85 2.25 -17.44
N GLY A 490 2.21 1.49 -18.34
CA GLY A 490 2.49 1.53 -19.78
C GLY A 490 3.96 1.21 -20.09
N THR A 491 4.64 2.15 -20.75
CA THR A 491 6.08 2.08 -21.04
C THR A 491 6.84 2.84 -19.97
N GLN A 492 7.78 2.18 -19.29
CA GLN A 492 8.54 2.77 -18.20
C GLN A 492 9.93 3.20 -18.66
N HIS A 493 10.39 4.37 -18.20
CA HIS A 493 11.74 4.86 -18.40
C HIS A 493 12.49 4.84 -17.08
N ASN A 494 13.42 3.90 -16.94
CA ASN A 494 14.20 3.72 -15.73
C ASN A 494 15.59 4.32 -15.89
N ASN A 495 15.96 5.23 -14.99
CA ASN A 495 17.24 5.93 -15.02
C ASN A 495 18.33 5.10 -14.34
N GLY A 496 19.51 5.07 -14.96
CA GLY A 496 20.72 4.52 -14.38
C GLY A 496 21.91 5.46 -14.58
N ALA A 497 22.82 5.47 -13.61
CA ALA A 497 24.09 6.17 -13.73
C ALA A 497 25.24 5.37 -13.11
N LEU A 498 26.39 5.36 -13.78
CA LEU A 498 27.67 4.95 -13.21
C LEU A 498 28.48 6.21 -12.93
N ILE A 499 28.94 6.38 -11.70
CA ILE A 499 29.64 7.60 -11.28
C ILE A 499 30.99 7.21 -10.73
N PHE A 500 32.05 7.81 -11.28
CA PHE A 500 33.42 7.57 -10.89
C PHE A 500 34.03 8.84 -10.31
N LYS A 501 34.71 8.72 -9.18
CA LYS A 501 35.35 9.83 -8.47
C LYS A 501 36.67 9.39 -7.85
N ILE A 502 37.68 10.24 -7.95
CA ILE A 502 38.96 10.03 -7.26
C ILE A 502 38.91 10.73 -5.89
N GLU A 503 39.17 9.98 -4.82
CA GLU A 503 39.31 10.52 -3.46
C GLU A 503 40.50 9.84 -2.75
N ASN A 504 41.45 10.63 -2.23
CA ASN A 504 42.58 10.15 -1.43
C ASN A 504 43.35 8.95 -2.05
N ASP A 505 43.78 9.07 -3.31
CA ASP A 505 44.47 8.01 -4.09
C ASP A 505 43.63 6.73 -4.35
N GLU A 506 42.33 6.73 -4.02
CA GLU A 506 41.38 5.67 -4.34
C GLU A 506 40.41 6.10 -5.44
N LEU A 507 40.00 5.14 -6.29
CA LEU A 507 38.91 5.31 -7.24
C LEU A 507 37.62 4.77 -6.62
N ILE A 508 36.65 5.65 -6.47
CA ILE A 508 35.29 5.33 -6.03
C ILE A 508 34.40 5.19 -7.27
N GLY A 509 33.76 4.04 -7.41
CA GLY A 509 32.74 3.77 -8.44
C GLY A 509 31.37 3.61 -7.80
N ARG A 510 30.33 4.20 -8.36
CA ARG A 510 28.98 4.20 -7.82
C ARG A 510 27.98 3.84 -8.90
N ILE A 511 27.05 2.93 -8.60
CA ILE A 511 25.94 2.52 -9.47
C ILE A 511 24.65 3.05 -8.87
N ASP A 512 24.06 4.05 -9.52
CA ASP A 512 22.74 4.57 -9.21
C ASP A 512 21.70 3.92 -10.13
N TYR A 513 20.64 3.37 -9.55
CA TYR A 513 19.60 2.64 -10.30
C TYR A 513 18.21 2.83 -9.71
N THR A 514 17.19 2.88 -10.57
CA THR A 514 15.78 2.92 -10.16
C THR A 514 15.11 1.54 -10.14
N SER A 515 15.56 0.61 -11.02
CA SER A 515 14.96 -0.73 -11.19
C SER A 515 15.98 -1.88 -11.16
N LYS A 516 15.50 -3.12 -10.99
CA LYS A 516 16.35 -4.33 -10.99
C LYS A 516 17.05 -4.54 -12.33
N GLU A 517 16.36 -4.20 -13.42
CA GLU A 517 16.88 -4.30 -14.78
C GLU A 517 18.00 -3.28 -15.03
N VAL A 518 17.83 -2.03 -14.57
CA VAL A 518 18.90 -1.03 -14.57
C VAL A 518 20.09 -1.48 -13.74
N TYR A 519 19.86 -2.06 -12.56
CA TYR A 519 20.94 -2.63 -11.74
C TYR A 519 21.69 -3.73 -12.49
N THR A 520 20.97 -4.67 -13.08
CA THR A 520 21.55 -5.81 -13.82
C THR A 520 22.42 -5.33 -14.98
N TYR A 521 21.93 -4.36 -15.76
CA TYR A 521 22.69 -3.77 -16.85
C TYR A 521 23.89 -2.95 -16.33
N GLY A 522 23.66 -2.08 -15.34
CA GLY A 522 24.68 -1.24 -14.73
C GLY A 522 25.85 -2.05 -14.16
N THR A 523 25.57 -3.16 -13.49
CA THR A 523 26.60 -4.07 -12.95
C THR A 523 27.43 -4.73 -14.06
N LYS A 524 26.80 -5.13 -15.18
CA LYS A 524 27.54 -5.68 -16.33
C LYS A 524 28.43 -4.63 -16.98
N LEU A 525 27.90 -3.44 -17.22
CA LEU A 525 28.65 -2.33 -17.79
C LEU A 525 29.81 -1.90 -16.88
N PHE A 526 29.56 -1.85 -15.56
CA PHE A 526 30.61 -1.54 -14.58
C PHE A 526 31.75 -2.56 -14.61
N LYS A 527 31.43 -3.87 -14.74
CA LYS A 527 32.44 -4.93 -14.81
C LYS A 527 33.30 -4.82 -16.07
N GLU A 528 32.71 -4.47 -17.21
CA GLU A 528 33.47 -4.25 -18.45
C GLU A 528 34.43 -3.06 -18.30
N ILE A 529 33.93 -1.95 -17.73
CA ILE A 529 34.74 -0.78 -17.41
C ILE A 529 35.91 -1.15 -16.48
N GLU A 530 35.64 -1.93 -15.43
CA GLU A 530 36.65 -2.41 -14.50
C GLU A 530 37.76 -3.22 -15.19
N GLN A 531 37.42 -4.18 -16.05
CA GLN A 531 38.40 -4.99 -16.77
C GLN A 531 39.27 -4.16 -17.71
N GLU A 532 38.68 -3.17 -18.37
CA GLU A 532 39.43 -2.29 -19.26
C GLU A 532 40.35 -1.33 -18.47
N LEU A 533 39.88 -0.78 -17.33
CA LEU A 533 40.71 0.02 -16.43
C LEU A 533 41.89 -0.77 -15.84
N LEU A 534 41.71 -2.08 -15.59
CA LEU A 534 42.80 -2.99 -15.21
C LEU A 534 43.79 -3.19 -16.35
N SER A 535 43.30 -3.46 -17.56
CA SER A 535 44.15 -3.68 -18.75
C SER A 535 45.04 -2.48 -19.09
N LYS A 536 44.51 -1.26 -18.86
CA LYS A 536 45.23 0.00 -19.07
C LYS A 536 46.06 0.44 -17.87
N ALA A 537 46.13 -0.39 -16.82
CA ALA A 537 46.84 -0.11 -15.57
C ALA A 537 46.44 1.24 -14.93
N VAL A 538 45.15 1.58 -15.00
CA VAL A 538 44.57 2.75 -14.31
C VAL A 538 44.28 2.39 -12.85
N ILE A 539 43.75 1.19 -12.62
CA ILE A 539 43.50 0.63 -11.29
C ILE A 539 44.42 -0.55 -11.01
N LYS A 540 44.77 -0.75 -9.74
CA LYS A 540 45.71 -1.81 -9.34
C LYS A 540 45.02 -3.17 -9.17
N ASP A 541 43.81 -3.14 -8.63
CA ASP A 541 43.05 -4.31 -8.22
C ASP A 541 41.58 -4.16 -8.68
N GLU A 542 40.85 -5.27 -8.77
CA GLU A 542 39.39 -5.23 -8.96
C GLU A 542 38.71 -4.44 -7.83
N PHE A 543 37.59 -3.80 -8.15
CA PHE A 543 36.73 -3.13 -7.18
C PHE A 543 36.23 -4.12 -6.13
N LEU A 544 36.39 -3.73 -4.86
CA LEU A 544 36.02 -4.57 -3.74
C LEU A 544 34.49 -4.76 -3.70
N SER A 545 34.05 -5.96 -4.08
CA SER A 545 32.66 -6.42 -4.01
C SER A 545 32.55 -7.47 -2.91
N ILE A 546 31.51 -7.37 -2.08
CA ILE A 546 31.28 -8.28 -0.95
C ILE A 546 30.13 -9.21 -1.32
N TYR A 547 30.40 -10.51 -1.40
CA TYR A 547 29.41 -11.52 -1.75
C TYR A 547 29.00 -12.35 -0.54
N PHE A 548 27.79 -12.89 -0.59
CA PHE A 548 27.24 -13.76 0.46
C PHE A 548 28.13 -14.98 0.75
N ASN A 549 28.77 -15.51 -0.31
CA ASN A 549 29.71 -16.64 -0.28
C ASN A 549 31.12 -16.32 0.21
N ASP A 550 31.46 -15.04 0.41
CA ASP A 550 32.77 -14.68 1.00
C ASP A 550 32.87 -15.12 2.47
N PHE A 551 31.76 -15.57 3.05
CA PHE A 551 31.65 -15.97 4.44
C PHE A 551 30.98 -17.33 4.58
N ASP A 552 31.50 -18.13 5.50
CA ASP A 552 30.73 -19.18 6.15
C ASP A 552 29.62 -18.57 7.05
N ASN A 553 28.70 -19.38 7.56
CA ASN A 553 27.55 -18.89 8.33
C ASN A 553 27.96 -18.09 9.56
N LYS A 554 28.91 -18.65 10.35
CA LYS A 554 29.42 -17.98 11.55
C LYS A 554 30.12 -16.68 11.19
N GLY A 555 31.01 -16.70 10.20
CA GLY A 555 31.67 -15.50 9.72
C GLY A 555 30.67 -14.46 9.23
N ARG A 556 29.63 -14.83 8.50
CA ARG A 556 28.64 -13.88 7.97
C ARG A 556 27.94 -13.13 9.09
N ILE A 557 27.53 -13.84 10.14
CA ILE A 557 26.90 -13.23 11.31
C ILE A 557 27.90 -12.34 12.06
N GLU A 558 29.13 -12.79 12.26
CA GLU A 558 30.17 -11.97 12.92
C GLU A 558 30.53 -10.73 12.12
N PHE A 559 30.50 -10.80 10.79
CA PHE A 559 30.67 -9.64 9.92
C PHE A 559 29.58 -8.60 10.16
N PHE A 560 28.31 -9.01 10.20
CA PHE A 560 27.22 -8.10 10.51
C PHE A 560 27.28 -7.55 11.95
N LEU A 561 27.60 -8.39 12.93
CA LEU A 561 27.72 -7.98 14.33
C LEU A 561 28.90 -7.02 14.56
N ASN A 562 29.95 -7.08 13.75
CA ASN A 562 31.06 -6.13 13.85
C ASN A 562 30.53 -4.68 13.79
N PHE A 563 29.53 -4.40 12.95
CA PHE A 563 28.89 -3.09 12.83
C PHE A 563 28.20 -2.59 14.12
N MET A 564 27.95 -3.45 15.10
CA MET A 564 27.48 -3.03 16.42
C MET A 564 28.57 -2.34 17.26
N THR A 565 29.85 -2.62 17.00
CA THR A 565 30.96 -1.95 17.68
C THR A 565 31.22 -0.60 17.01
N THR A 566 30.98 0.50 17.73
CA THR A 566 31.16 1.87 17.22
C THR A 566 32.58 2.41 17.42
N SER A 567 33.46 1.69 18.12
CA SER A 567 34.87 2.06 18.28
C SER A 567 35.53 2.25 16.91
N GLY A 568 36.05 3.46 16.67
CA GLY A 568 36.65 3.86 15.38
C GLY A 568 35.67 4.48 14.36
N MET A 569 34.37 4.51 14.63
CA MET A 569 33.39 5.23 13.80
C MET A 569 33.25 6.68 14.26
N VAL A 570 33.88 7.62 13.54
CA VAL A 570 33.92 9.05 13.95
C VAL A 570 32.52 9.70 14.02
N HIS A 571 31.62 9.33 13.11
CA HIS A 571 30.32 10.00 12.94
C HIS A 571 29.13 9.21 13.47
N PHE A 572 29.34 7.99 13.99
CA PHE A 572 28.27 7.07 14.34
C PHE A 572 28.45 6.52 15.76
N SER A 573 27.41 6.63 16.56
CA SER A 573 27.35 6.17 17.95
C SER A 573 26.04 5.42 18.23
N ASP A 574 25.91 4.83 19.42
CA ASP A 574 24.70 4.14 19.91
C ASP A 574 24.08 3.12 18.93
N ALA A 575 24.88 2.19 18.42
CA ALA A 575 24.41 1.13 17.52
C ALA A 575 23.36 0.23 18.21
N ARG A 576 22.21 0.02 17.56
CA ARG A 576 21.12 -0.86 18.03
C ARG A 576 20.62 -1.76 16.90
N LEU A 577 20.65 -3.07 17.09
CA LEU A 577 20.17 -4.04 16.10
C LEU A 577 18.63 -4.13 16.17
N GLU A 578 17.95 -3.57 15.18
CA GLU A 578 16.48 -3.49 15.15
C GLU A 578 15.82 -4.58 14.31
N TYR A 579 16.56 -5.17 13.38
CA TYR A 579 16.01 -6.19 12.48
C TYR A 579 17.08 -7.16 11.99
N ILE A 580 16.73 -8.46 11.93
CA ILE A 580 17.50 -9.48 11.21
C ILE A 580 16.57 -10.36 10.36
N LEU A 581 17.08 -10.83 9.24
CA LEU A 581 16.45 -11.85 8.39
C LEU A 581 17.38 -13.04 8.27
N VAL A 582 16.92 -14.20 8.75
CA VAL A 582 17.72 -15.43 8.80
C VAL A 582 16.92 -16.64 8.30
N LYS A 583 17.61 -17.71 7.96
CA LYS A 583 17.01 -19.02 7.65
C LYS A 583 17.89 -20.12 8.25
N PRO A 584 17.31 -21.19 8.83
CA PRO A 584 18.08 -22.37 9.17
C PRO A 584 18.79 -22.92 7.94
N ASP A 585 20.09 -23.19 8.06
CA ASP A 585 20.84 -23.83 6.98
C ASP A 585 20.48 -25.31 6.91
N GLY A 586 19.74 -25.68 5.86
CA GLY A 586 19.25 -27.04 5.67
C GLY A 586 20.31 -28.02 5.20
N ASP A 587 21.45 -27.53 4.71
CA ASP A 587 22.47 -28.31 4.00
C ASP A 587 23.68 -28.67 4.90
N LEU A 588 23.62 -28.31 6.19
CA LEU A 588 24.67 -28.64 7.15
C LEU A 588 24.72 -30.13 7.52
N PRO A 589 25.92 -30.70 7.72
CA PRO A 589 26.11 -32.09 8.15
C PRO A 589 25.90 -32.31 9.66
N GLU A 590 25.91 -31.26 10.49
CA GLU A 590 25.67 -31.33 11.95
C GLU A 590 24.17 -31.24 12.28
N VAL A 591 23.77 -31.80 13.44
CA VAL A 591 22.40 -31.71 13.95
C VAL A 591 22.10 -30.25 14.31
N LEU A 592 21.09 -29.66 13.66
CA LEU A 592 20.62 -28.32 13.99
C LEU A 592 20.11 -28.28 15.44
N PRO A 593 20.23 -27.13 16.13
CA PRO A 593 19.52 -26.92 17.40
C PRO A 593 18.04 -27.30 17.28
N PHE A 594 17.47 -27.92 18.32
CA PHE A 594 16.11 -28.50 18.31
C PHE A 594 15.03 -27.53 17.80
N ASP A 595 15.13 -26.26 18.19
CA ASP A 595 14.22 -25.21 17.75
C ASP A 595 14.40 -24.88 16.26
N LEU A 596 15.63 -24.80 15.74
CA LEU A 596 15.91 -24.61 14.30
C LEU A 596 15.56 -25.84 13.46
N GLU A 597 15.74 -27.05 13.99
CA GLU A 597 15.35 -28.30 13.34
C GLU A 597 13.83 -28.33 13.09
N SER A 598 13.05 -27.85 14.06
CA SER A 598 11.59 -27.78 13.93
C SER A 598 11.11 -26.87 12.79
N LEU A 599 11.96 -25.93 12.36
CA LEU A 599 11.70 -24.95 11.29
C LEU A 599 12.20 -25.43 9.91
N LYS A 600 13.10 -26.42 9.86
CA LYS A 600 13.69 -26.95 8.62
C LYS A 600 12.60 -27.46 7.67
N GLY A 601 12.62 -26.98 6.43
CA GLY A 601 11.67 -27.36 5.38
C GLY A 601 10.23 -26.83 5.56
N LYS A 602 9.94 -26.10 6.64
CA LYS A 602 8.61 -25.52 6.93
C LYS A 602 8.61 -23.99 6.89
N VAL A 603 9.73 -23.37 7.26
CA VAL A 603 9.89 -21.91 7.29
C VAL A 603 10.86 -21.48 6.20
N ASN A 604 10.38 -20.62 5.28
CA ASN A 604 11.20 -20.10 4.19
C ASN A 604 12.21 -19.06 4.68
N GLU A 605 11.80 -18.18 5.60
CA GLU A 605 12.62 -17.16 6.23
C GLU A 605 12.07 -16.80 7.62
N LEU A 606 12.96 -16.38 8.52
CA LEU A 606 12.66 -15.90 9.86
C LEU A 606 13.07 -14.43 9.97
N ALA A 607 12.08 -13.55 9.99
CA ALA A 607 12.26 -12.11 10.19
C ALA A 607 12.04 -11.75 11.66
N LEU A 608 13.08 -11.25 12.33
CA LEU A 608 13.01 -10.81 13.72
C LEU A 608 13.15 -9.28 13.77
N LYS A 609 12.15 -8.60 14.33
CA LYS A 609 12.12 -7.14 14.53
C LYS A 609 12.07 -6.83 16.02
N GLY A 610 12.97 -5.99 16.52
CA GLY A 610 13.09 -5.64 17.93
C GLY A 610 13.83 -4.32 18.13
N THR A 611 14.30 -4.07 19.35
CA THR A 611 15.02 -2.83 19.73
C THR A 611 16.49 -3.05 20.10
N SER A 612 16.88 -4.28 20.47
CA SER A 612 18.24 -4.68 20.85
C SER A 612 18.45 -6.18 20.60
N LEU A 613 18.33 -6.58 19.34
CA LEU A 613 18.36 -8.00 18.98
C LEU A 613 19.71 -8.65 19.25
N ASP A 614 20.81 -7.89 19.34
CA ASP A 614 22.16 -8.38 19.64
C ASP A 614 22.28 -9.19 20.95
N SER A 615 21.31 -9.09 21.85
CA SER A 615 21.22 -9.84 23.10
C SER A 615 20.43 -11.16 23.04
N VAL A 616 19.86 -11.51 21.88
CA VAL A 616 19.03 -12.72 21.73
C VAL A 616 19.87 -13.99 21.58
N HIS A 617 19.28 -15.14 21.96
CA HIS A 617 19.97 -16.44 22.03
C HIS A 617 20.55 -16.93 20.70
N TYR A 618 20.06 -16.43 19.56
CA TYR A 618 20.51 -16.79 18.21
C TYR A 618 21.96 -16.39 17.88
N PHE A 619 22.65 -15.67 18.76
CA PHE A 619 24.05 -15.25 18.58
C PHE A 619 25.06 -16.11 19.35
N THR A 620 24.66 -17.26 19.87
CA THR A 620 25.59 -18.28 20.38
C THR A 620 26.30 -18.99 19.22
N ASP A 621 27.47 -19.58 19.48
CA ASP A 621 28.33 -20.16 18.44
C ASP A 621 27.67 -21.33 17.67
N GLU A 622 26.83 -22.11 18.34
CA GLU A 622 26.06 -23.21 17.75
C GLU A 622 25.04 -22.71 16.73
N TYR A 623 24.28 -21.67 17.09
CA TYR A 623 23.26 -21.07 16.22
C TYR A 623 23.88 -20.27 15.09
N LYS A 624 25.01 -19.59 15.34
CA LYS A 624 25.75 -18.85 14.31
C LYS A 624 26.18 -19.74 13.15
N LYS A 625 26.62 -20.97 13.43
CA LYS A 625 26.97 -21.95 12.39
C LYS A 625 25.75 -22.43 11.62
N SER A 626 24.60 -22.47 12.28
CA SER A 626 23.35 -23.07 11.81
C SER A 626 22.42 -22.14 11.03
N LEU A 627 22.76 -20.85 10.91
CA LEU A 627 21.88 -19.82 10.35
C LEU A 627 22.50 -19.12 9.14
N LEU A 628 21.74 -19.09 8.04
CA LEU A 628 21.98 -18.23 6.89
C LEU A 628 21.40 -16.84 7.18
N MET A 629 22.25 -15.84 7.42
CA MET A 629 21.81 -14.45 7.64
C MET A 629 21.88 -13.62 6.36
N GLN A 630 20.74 -13.09 5.91
CA GLN A 630 20.65 -12.29 4.68
C GLN A 630 20.75 -10.79 4.93
N LYS A 631 20.04 -10.32 5.96
CA LYS A 631 19.76 -8.89 6.13
C LYS A 631 19.83 -8.49 7.59
N VAL A 632 20.38 -7.30 7.85
CA VAL A 632 20.34 -6.64 9.16
C VAL A 632 19.94 -5.17 9.03
N ARG A 633 19.25 -4.64 10.03
CA ARG A 633 19.08 -3.18 10.21
C ARG A 633 19.62 -2.75 11.56
N ILE A 634 20.52 -1.79 11.53
CA ILE A 634 21.17 -1.23 12.70
C ILE A 634 20.86 0.26 12.74
N LYS A 635 20.36 0.74 13.87
CA LYS A 635 20.11 2.15 14.12
C LYS A 635 21.30 2.76 14.84
N TYR A 636 21.70 3.96 14.42
CA TYR A 636 22.78 4.73 15.01
C TYR A 636 22.31 6.14 15.35
N SER A 637 22.90 6.71 16.40
CA SER A 637 23.01 8.15 16.57
C SER A 637 24.14 8.65 15.65
N TYR A 638 23.98 9.82 15.02
CA TYR A 638 25.04 10.41 14.20
C TYR A 638 25.33 11.85 14.61
N GLU A 639 26.60 12.23 14.48
CA GLU A 639 27.09 13.61 14.61
C GLU A 639 27.98 13.96 13.41
N PHE A 640 27.56 14.94 12.62
CA PHE A 640 28.26 15.38 11.41
C PHE A 640 28.20 16.90 11.27
N GLY A 641 29.33 17.57 11.53
CA GLY A 641 29.40 19.02 11.58
C GLY A 641 28.53 19.60 12.70
N LEU A 642 27.57 20.46 12.34
CA LEU A 642 26.58 21.02 13.28
C LEU A 642 25.29 20.17 13.38
N HIS A 643 25.25 19.01 12.69
CA HIS A 643 24.05 18.18 12.59
C HIS A 643 24.16 16.95 13.48
N GLN A 644 23.09 16.69 14.23
CA GLN A 644 22.93 15.51 15.06
C GLN A 644 21.54 14.90 14.85
N GLY A 645 21.45 13.58 14.90
CA GLY A 645 20.19 12.88 14.70
C GLY A 645 20.34 11.37 14.79
N THR A 646 19.36 10.64 14.27
CA THR A 646 19.43 9.18 14.16
C THR A 646 19.35 8.76 12.70
N CYS A 647 20.10 7.75 12.33
CA CYS A 647 20.03 7.12 11.02
C CYS A 647 19.90 5.61 11.17
N THR A 648 19.24 4.98 10.21
CA THR A 648 19.11 3.53 10.15
C THR A 648 19.88 3.03 8.94
N ILE A 649 20.71 2.03 9.18
CA ILE A 649 21.56 1.40 8.19
C ILE A 649 21.04 0.00 7.94
N GLU A 650 20.79 -0.30 6.68
CA GLU A 650 20.37 -1.60 6.20
C GLU A 650 21.49 -2.21 5.37
N LEU A 651 21.90 -3.43 5.74
CA LEU A 651 22.85 -4.25 5.00
C LEU A 651 22.11 -5.52 4.57
N ASP A 652 22.08 -5.81 3.26
CA ASP A 652 21.20 -6.84 2.70
C ASP A 652 21.85 -7.55 1.50
N PHE A 653 22.05 -8.86 1.60
CA PHE A 653 22.36 -9.72 0.47
C PHE A 653 21.06 -10.08 -0.27
N LYS A 654 20.52 -9.11 -1.01
CA LYS A 654 19.15 -9.19 -1.56
C LYS A 654 18.87 -10.50 -2.30
N GLY A 655 17.99 -11.32 -1.74
CA GLY A 655 17.52 -12.58 -2.34
C GLY A 655 18.42 -13.79 -2.07
N ALA A 656 19.41 -13.70 -1.18
CA ALA A 656 20.34 -14.80 -0.91
C ALA A 656 19.64 -16.09 -0.41
N LEU A 657 18.56 -15.96 0.37
CA LEU A 657 17.84 -17.11 0.94
C LEU A 657 16.96 -17.86 -0.06
N GLU A 658 16.68 -17.25 -1.22
CA GLU A 658 15.83 -17.79 -2.29
C GLU A 658 16.62 -18.14 -3.56
N MET A 659 17.52 -17.25 -3.99
CA MET A 659 18.18 -17.31 -5.31
C MET A 659 19.55 -17.99 -5.29
N GLY A 660 20.03 -18.42 -4.12
CA GLY A 660 21.34 -19.03 -3.96
C GLY A 660 22.49 -18.02 -3.86
N ALA A 661 23.70 -18.55 -3.74
CA ALA A 661 24.72 -18.01 -2.84
C ALA A 661 25.64 -16.90 -3.43
N ASN A 662 25.37 -16.41 -4.64
CA ASN A 662 26.20 -15.39 -5.32
C ASN A 662 25.56 -13.99 -5.34
N THR A 663 24.95 -13.58 -4.23
CA THR A 663 24.34 -12.25 -4.06
C THR A 663 25.34 -11.26 -3.46
N GLU A 664 25.41 -10.06 -4.03
CA GLU A 664 26.26 -8.95 -3.55
C GLU A 664 25.61 -8.23 -2.35
N LEU A 665 26.43 -7.66 -1.47
CA LEU A 665 25.97 -6.89 -0.33
C LEU A 665 25.42 -5.53 -0.81
N HIS A 666 24.15 -5.28 -0.55
CA HIS A 666 23.55 -3.96 -0.72
C HIS A 666 23.55 -3.21 0.60
N PHE A 667 23.87 -1.92 0.52
CA PHE A 667 23.83 -0.98 1.63
C PHE A 667 22.79 0.10 1.35
N ASN A 668 22.01 0.46 2.36
CA ASN A 668 21.11 1.60 2.33
C ASN A 668 21.19 2.34 3.67
N LEU A 669 21.22 3.68 3.64
CA LEU A 669 21.22 4.53 4.82
C LEU A 669 20.03 5.48 4.75
N GLU A 670 19.25 5.52 5.83
CA GLU A 670 18.09 6.39 5.95
C GLU A 670 18.23 7.29 7.20
N VAL A 671 18.37 8.60 7.00
CA VAL A 671 18.34 9.57 8.10
C VAL A 671 16.89 9.80 8.56
N SER A 672 16.66 9.65 9.86
CA SER A 672 15.36 9.91 10.49
C SER A 672 15.00 11.40 10.42
N LYS A 673 13.76 11.71 10.03
CA LYS A 673 13.26 13.10 9.99
C LYS A 673 13.17 13.66 11.43
N SER A 674 13.95 14.70 11.75
CA SER A 674 13.90 15.40 13.03
C SER A 674 13.47 16.87 12.88
N LYS A 675 12.99 17.48 13.97
CA LYS A 675 12.62 18.91 14.00
C LYS A 675 13.80 19.86 13.76
N SER A 676 15.04 19.43 14.02
CA SER A 676 16.26 20.22 13.81
C SER A 676 16.68 20.30 12.34
N ASN A 677 16.06 19.51 11.45
CA ASN A 677 16.47 19.38 10.05
C ASN A 677 15.58 20.16 9.05
N LYS A 678 14.77 21.13 9.50
CA LYS A 678 13.89 21.92 8.62
C LYS A 678 14.71 22.86 7.72
N GLY A 679 14.58 22.71 6.39
CA GLY A 679 15.20 23.58 5.40
C GLY A 679 16.55 23.10 4.85
N LEU A 680 16.98 21.89 5.21
CA LEU A 680 18.24 21.29 4.75
C LEU A 680 18.06 20.49 3.46
N ASP A 681 19.11 20.48 2.65
CA ASP A 681 19.30 19.51 1.57
C ASP A 681 19.57 18.13 2.20
N GLN A 682 18.48 17.44 2.55
CA GLN A 682 18.48 16.14 3.22
C GLN A 682 19.14 15.06 2.35
N GLU A 683 19.14 15.27 1.03
CA GLU A 683 19.77 14.38 0.06
C GLU A 683 21.29 14.47 0.14
N LYS A 684 21.84 15.69 0.25
CA LYS A 684 23.28 15.88 0.47
C LYS A 684 23.78 15.25 1.77
N LEU A 685 23.06 15.45 2.88
CA LEU A 685 23.43 14.86 4.18
C LEU A 685 23.37 13.32 4.15
N ASN A 686 22.34 12.75 3.52
CA ASN A 686 22.25 11.30 3.31
C ASN A 686 23.45 10.78 2.53
N ASN A 687 23.82 11.45 1.42
CA ASN A 687 24.95 11.04 0.58
C ASN A 687 26.29 11.11 1.32
N ASP A 688 26.51 12.16 2.11
CA ASP A 688 27.75 12.33 2.89
C ASP A 688 27.89 11.24 3.96
N LEU A 689 26.83 11.00 4.76
CA LEU A 689 26.82 9.94 5.78
C LEU A 689 26.94 8.55 5.15
N ALA A 690 26.26 8.32 4.02
CA ALA A 690 26.35 7.07 3.28
C ALA A 690 27.78 6.78 2.81
N SER A 691 28.48 7.80 2.29
CA SER A 691 29.88 7.68 1.89
C SER A 691 30.80 7.32 3.08
N LYS A 692 30.62 7.99 4.23
CA LYS A 692 31.40 7.70 5.45
C LYS A 692 31.15 6.29 5.97
N PHE A 693 29.90 5.83 6.02
CA PHE A 693 29.61 4.49 6.49
C PHE A 693 30.09 3.41 5.52
N ASN A 694 30.01 3.65 4.21
CA ASN A 694 30.54 2.70 3.25
C ASN A 694 32.06 2.51 3.40
N ALA A 695 32.81 3.57 3.71
CA ALA A 695 34.24 3.43 4.02
C ALA A 695 34.48 2.45 5.20
N ILE A 696 33.63 2.49 6.22
CA ILE A 696 33.67 1.58 7.37
C ILE A 696 33.38 0.13 6.95
N ILE A 697 32.38 -0.09 6.08
CA ILE A 697 32.07 -1.43 5.54
C ILE A 697 33.31 -2.02 4.86
N GLN A 698 33.93 -1.23 3.99
CA GLN A 698 35.08 -1.65 3.19
C GLN A 698 36.31 -1.93 4.08
N GLU A 699 36.62 -1.05 5.04
CA GLU A 699 37.72 -1.24 5.99
C GLU A 699 37.56 -2.55 6.79
N ARG A 700 36.35 -2.80 7.31
CA ARG A 700 36.06 -3.98 8.13
C ARG A 700 36.09 -5.27 7.32
N TYR A 701 35.65 -5.23 6.07
CA TYR A 701 35.77 -6.36 5.17
C TYR A 701 37.23 -6.67 4.81
N LYS A 702 38.05 -5.65 4.47
CA LYS A 702 39.49 -5.82 4.19
C LYS A 702 40.22 -6.48 5.36
N LYS A 703 40.06 -5.95 6.58
CA LYS A 703 40.68 -6.55 7.80
C LYS A 703 40.28 -8.00 7.99
N LYS A 704 39.03 -8.34 7.72
CA LYS A 704 38.55 -9.72 7.86
C LYS A 704 39.14 -10.65 6.79
N LYS A 705 39.31 -10.18 5.56
CA LYS A 705 39.96 -10.93 4.49
C LYS A 705 41.44 -11.19 4.78
N GLU A 706 42.14 -10.22 5.37
CA GLU A 706 43.53 -10.37 5.82
C GLU A 706 43.68 -11.40 6.96
N LEU A 707 42.71 -11.48 7.87
CA LEU A 707 42.65 -12.50 8.93
C LEU A 707 42.34 -13.93 8.43
N LEU A 708 41.88 -14.08 7.19
CA LEU A 708 41.54 -15.36 6.56
C LEU A 708 42.63 -15.91 5.62
N LEU A 709 43.68 -15.11 5.33
CA LEU A 709 44.85 -15.59 4.60
C LEU A 709 45.75 -16.38 5.57
N PRO A 710 46.23 -17.59 5.21
CA PRO A 710 47.17 -18.31 6.04
C PRO A 710 48.44 -17.46 6.20
N SER A 711 48.88 -17.27 7.44
CA SER A 711 50.18 -16.72 7.78
C SER A 711 51.23 -17.48 6.95
N GLY A 712 51.82 -16.82 5.97
CA GLY A 712 52.91 -17.41 5.19
C GLY A 712 54.12 -17.65 6.09
N ASP A 713 54.58 -18.91 6.12
CA ASP A 713 55.93 -19.27 6.53
C ASP A 713 56.98 -18.73 5.54
#